data_AF-A0A7X7SVV9-F1
#
_entry.id   AF-A0A7X7SVV9-F1
#
_cell.length_a   1.000
_cell.length_b   1.000
_cell.length_c   1.000
_cell.angle_alpha   90.00
_cell.angle_beta   90.00
_cell.angle_gamma   90.00
#
_symmetry.space_group_name_H-M   'P 1'
#
loop_
_entity.id
_entity.type
_entity.pdbx_description
1 polymer ?
#
loop_
_entity_poly.entity_id
_entity_poly.type
_entity_poly.pdbx_seq_one_letter_code
_entity_poly.pdbx_strand_id
1 'polypeptide(L)'
;MGLVKITELTKELGITSRTLRYYEQMGLIRSERLPFENYRYYDRENIERVKQILVLWKMQIPVRDIIRIYESKDLAVLVDSFTARINAIDHQIVSLLELRRIINKFVQSMMQKGIKHISALPLLYDKIEKSLELKEKHKKEELSFQRLSELSEQAPPDLTIVDLPPMRVLSSLERNSGKSDIDGFWDWLAKSGITIGAPGSRTLFEYQQDDGQTVILHRIDRDFNNTGPYQDFEFDGGLFAAGSTYADDDIASFHTGMIKSFDENAYYEVDYSRGGFLGHESLVESVISPDSMREKINIYVPVKRRLPAAEQYDQYETVTDIALDEIERDNPVLCEYNVPLAEITPVNNPHYRILETDEAEFIGWIAARRLSTNVSVRIPFRIDIEFMADRESERFGYGSDEGSIRIYHGNSMFAVNMENKADSRLSKEAICFNEPLTGKYICYPRLGSINYNEYNTLTWIVGERHFAVVINGEVRYCGVNFPYMATDLYLQKPETVIIGSDGQGKKYFRSIKISQLKTTPKIIIRKGELNMAVNRSNNIIPIIHPLIMMHYGENYWFNGCARYVMECLGENDYDYGFFAGLTGDNFAQVYSYDRFRGDGVTDYFLSEPRGTNFIEEVFDECGYASTFVTLKQLSDNRSMYVNTLISYIDNGLPVIYNHWGKNPNIIWGWGVFVGYEDYGKTLLYITSEMKEPGRVTLDDMLHGELMPGQEYCNGWIFVGEKRKDVNLAELYRKRILSLPQLLSVKTEGYCFGAEAFRSWAADIENGKFDGMKPEEFDPWYMYTVYVCNLATNGSCCHSFLDRALLLNPDLKFIEEIRRLYEQMRRMWNEQNGEDLEAIGGGFNITLNALQDKNRRSRIAAKLREFAETADKIAAACHGE
;
A
#
# COMPACT_ATOMS: atom_id res chain seq x y z
N MET A 1 29.69 -18.88 -13.22
CA MET A 1 28.22 -18.95 -13.40
C MET A 1 27.63 -17.80 -12.60
N GLY A 2 26.80 -16.97 -13.23
CA GLY A 2 26.37 -15.69 -12.66
C GLY A 2 25.38 -15.88 -11.52
N LEU A 3 25.80 -15.51 -10.31
CA LEU A 3 24.95 -15.39 -9.14
C LEU A 3 24.30 -14.00 -9.17
N VAL A 4 22.98 -13.93 -9.01
CA VAL A 4 22.23 -12.65 -9.01
C VAL A 4 21.87 -12.28 -7.58
N LYS A 5 22.15 -11.02 -7.20
CA LYS A 5 21.88 -10.52 -5.85
C LYS A 5 20.38 -10.42 -5.62
N ILE A 6 19.91 -10.72 -4.42
CA ILE A 6 18.47 -10.66 -4.05
C ILE A 6 17.80 -9.34 -4.45
N THR A 7 18.50 -8.21 -4.35
CA THR A 7 17.98 -6.87 -4.71
C THR A 7 17.80 -6.69 -6.21
N GLU A 8 18.71 -7.25 -7.01
CA GLU A 8 18.64 -7.21 -8.47
C GLU A 8 17.51 -8.12 -8.97
N LEU A 9 17.43 -9.33 -8.42
CA LEU A 9 16.39 -10.31 -8.77
C LEU A 9 14.98 -9.80 -8.43
N THR A 10 14.82 -9.10 -7.31
CA THR A 10 13.51 -8.50 -6.94
C THR A 10 13.08 -7.40 -7.88
N LYS A 11 14.03 -6.60 -8.38
CA LYS A 11 13.77 -5.53 -9.34
C LYS A 11 13.41 -6.12 -10.71
N GLU A 12 14.12 -7.16 -11.13
CA GLU A 12 13.89 -7.85 -12.41
C GLU A 12 12.51 -8.53 -12.46
N LEU A 13 12.11 -9.21 -11.39
CA LEU A 13 10.89 -10.03 -11.36
C LEU A 13 9.66 -9.29 -10.84
N GLY A 14 9.80 -8.03 -10.41
CA GLY A 14 8.70 -7.23 -9.88
C GLY A 14 8.10 -7.82 -8.60
N ILE A 15 8.91 -8.46 -7.77
CA ILE A 15 8.49 -9.08 -6.50
C ILE A 15 9.33 -8.58 -5.34
N THR A 16 8.78 -8.67 -4.14
CA THR A 16 9.49 -8.18 -2.96
C THR A 16 10.60 -9.15 -2.54
N SER A 17 11.66 -8.63 -1.89
CA SER A 17 12.65 -9.48 -1.21
C SER A 17 12.01 -10.41 -0.19
N ARG A 18 10.86 -10.02 0.38
CA ARG A 18 10.05 -10.83 1.29
C ARG A 18 9.43 -12.03 0.59
N THR A 19 8.95 -11.87 -0.65
CA THR A 19 8.42 -12.97 -1.47
C THR A 19 9.48 -14.03 -1.75
N LEU A 20 10.70 -13.63 -2.09
CA LEU A 20 11.82 -14.57 -2.29
C LEU A 20 12.23 -15.28 -0.99
N ARG A 21 12.32 -14.54 0.12
CA ARG A 21 12.59 -15.14 1.44
C ARG A 21 11.50 -16.11 1.87
N TYR A 22 10.25 -15.79 1.55
CA TYR A 22 9.12 -16.67 1.82
C TYR A 22 9.21 -17.97 1.00
N TYR A 23 9.55 -17.90 -0.28
CA TYR A 23 9.79 -19.11 -1.08
C TYR A 23 10.99 -19.91 -0.56
N GLU A 24 12.04 -19.25 -0.07
CA GLU A 24 13.17 -19.92 0.58
C GLU A 24 12.74 -20.61 1.89
N GLN A 25 11.94 -19.95 2.72
CA GLN A 25 11.40 -20.51 3.97
C GLN A 25 10.48 -21.70 3.73
N MET A 26 9.70 -21.68 2.64
CA MET A 26 8.83 -22.80 2.22
C MET A 26 9.61 -23.90 1.49
N GLY A 27 10.94 -23.82 1.41
CA GLY A 27 11.79 -24.81 0.76
C GLY A 27 11.69 -24.85 -0.77
N LEU A 28 11.01 -23.87 -1.38
CA LEU A 28 10.79 -23.80 -2.82
C LEU A 28 12.02 -23.32 -3.59
N ILE A 29 12.88 -22.51 -2.98
CA ILE A 29 14.14 -22.01 -3.57
C ILE A 29 15.24 -22.00 -2.51
N ARG A 30 16.50 -21.85 -2.93
CA ARG A 30 17.67 -21.74 -2.06
C ARG A 30 18.51 -20.52 -2.48
N SER A 31 19.21 -19.93 -1.50
CA SER A 31 20.19 -18.89 -1.76
C SER A 31 21.59 -19.28 -1.29
N GLU A 32 22.59 -18.67 -1.91
CA GLU A 32 24.00 -18.74 -1.51
C GLU A 32 24.42 -17.41 -0.87
N ARG A 33 25.37 -17.47 0.07
CA ARG A 33 26.01 -16.27 0.65
C ARG A 33 27.49 -16.29 0.30
N LEU A 34 27.97 -15.18 -0.25
CA LEU A 34 29.38 -15.04 -0.62
C LEU A 34 30.23 -14.70 0.61
N PRO A 35 31.51 -15.14 0.69
CA PRO A 35 32.34 -14.96 1.90
C PRO A 35 32.59 -13.51 2.32
N PHE A 36 32.40 -12.56 1.39
CA PHE A 36 32.67 -11.14 1.54
C PHE A 36 31.40 -10.29 1.66
N GLU A 37 30.20 -10.86 1.57
CA GLU A 37 28.95 -10.12 1.67
C GLU A 37 27.82 -10.92 2.32
N ASN A 38 27.04 -10.30 3.20
CA ASN A 38 25.92 -10.94 3.91
C ASN A 38 24.62 -11.04 3.09
N TYR A 39 24.64 -10.68 1.81
CA TYR A 39 23.47 -10.76 0.94
C TYR A 39 23.27 -12.16 0.39
N ARG A 40 22.00 -12.44 0.08
CA ARG A 40 21.58 -13.67 -0.59
C ARG A 40 21.78 -13.52 -2.09
N TYR A 41 22.34 -14.54 -2.69
CA TYR A 41 22.51 -14.69 -4.12
C TYR A 41 21.75 -15.91 -4.61
N TYR A 42 21.17 -15.80 -5.80
CA TYR A 42 20.46 -16.89 -6.44
C TYR A 42 21.20 -17.27 -7.72
N ASP A 43 21.38 -18.56 -7.93
CA ASP A 43 21.87 -19.08 -9.18
C ASP A 43 20.77 -19.09 -10.25
N ARG A 44 21.14 -19.45 -11.47
CA ARG A 44 20.22 -19.51 -12.60
C ARG A 44 19.06 -20.49 -12.40
N GLU A 45 19.30 -21.60 -11.71
CA GLU A 45 18.28 -22.62 -11.46
C GLU A 45 17.19 -22.08 -10.53
N ASN A 46 17.58 -21.43 -9.45
CA ASN A 46 16.66 -20.78 -8.51
C ASN A 46 15.91 -19.63 -9.18
N ILE A 47 16.55 -18.85 -10.04
CA ILE A 47 15.88 -17.76 -10.79
C ILE A 47 14.77 -18.31 -11.68
N GLU A 48 15.03 -19.38 -12.44
CA GLU A 48 14.01 -20.01 -13.29
C GLU A 48 12.88 -20.63 -12.45
N ARG A 49 13.23 -21.21 -11.30
CA ARG A 49 12.23 -21.73 -10.35
C ARG A 49 11.33 -20.64 -9.78
N VAL A 50 11.88 -19.47 -9.45
CA VAL A 50 11.08 -18.30 -9.06
C VAL A 50 10.13 -17.91 -10.18
N LYS A 51 10.59 -17.82 -11.43
CA LYS A 51 9.72 -17.48 -12.57
C LYS A 51 8.55 -18.45 -12.72
N GLN A 52 8.81 -19.75 -12.58
CA GLN A 52 7.77 -20.79 -12.62
C GLN A 52 6.75 -20.64 -11.48
N ILE A 53 7.23 -20.43 -10.24
CA ILE A 53 6.35 -20.17 -9.07
C ILE A 53 5.46 -18.95 -9.32
N LEU A 54 6.00 -17.88 -9.91
CA LEU A 54 5.23 -16.67 -10.24
C LEU A 54 4.17 -16.91 -11.31
N VAL A 55 4.44 -17.77 -12.29
CA VAL A 55 3.45 -18.16 -13.31
C VAL A 55 2.29 -18.90 -12.64
N LEU A 56 2.58 -19.89 -11.79
CA LEU A 56 1.56 -20.65 -11.07
C LEU A 56 0.74 -19.75 -10.14
N TRP A 57 1.40 -18.84 -9.43
CA TRP A 57 0.74 -17.85 -8.57
C TRP A 57 -0.17 -16.90 -9.37
N LYS A 58 0.27 -16.42 -10.54
CA LYS A 58 -0.55 -15.59 -11.44
C LYS A 58 -1.76 -16.34 -12.01
N MET A 59 -1.66 -17.66 -12.14
CA MET A 59 -2.78 -18.54 -12.47
C MET A 59 -3.70 -18.83 -11.27
N GLN A 60 -3.50 -18.14 -10.15
CA GLN A 60 -4.26 -18.28 -8.90
C GLN A 60 -4.18 -19.69 -8.30
N ILE A 61 -3.06 -20.38 -8.52
CA ILE A 61 -2.77 -21.64 -7.85
C ILE A 61 -2.26 -21.33 -6.42
N PRO A 62 -2.89 -21.89 -5.37
CA PRO A 62 -2.47 -21.68 -3.99
C PRO A 62 -1.01 -22.12 -3.75
N VAL A 63 -0.27 -21.38 -2.92
CA VAL A 63 1.14 -21.69 -2.61
C VAL A 63 1.32 -23.12 -2.07
N ARG A 64 0.35 -23.62 -1.30
CA ARG A 64 0.33 -25.01 -0.81
C ARG A 64 0.36 -26.03 -1.96
N ASP A 65 -0.36 -25.76 -3.03
CA ASP A 65 -0.42 -26.67 -4.18
C ASP A 65 0.84 -26.50 -5.04
N ILE A 66 1.43 -25.30 -5.09
CA ILE A 66 2.76 -25.08 -5.66
C ILE A 66 3.83 -25.91 -4.93
N ILE A 67 3.79 -25.97 -3.59
CA ILE A 67 4.68 -26.83 -2.79
C ILE A 67 4.50 -28.30 -3.20
N ARG A 68 3.26 -28.80 -3.24
CA ARG A 68 2.96 -30.18 -3.67
C ARG A 68 3.44 -30.48 -5.09
N ILE A 69 3.30 -29.53 -6.02
CA ILE A 69 3.78 -29.64 -7.40
C ILE A 69 5.31 -29.83 -7.43
N TYR A 70 6.05 -29.13 -6.57
CA TYR A 70 7.51 -29.21 -6.53
C TYR A 70 8.06 -30.37 -5.67
N GLU A 71 7.28 -30.90 -4.74
CA GLU A 71 7.59 -32.10 -3.96
C GLU A 71 7.28 -33.39 -4.74
N SER A 72 6.31 -33.33 -5.66
CA SER A 72 5.97 -34.41 -6.57
C SER A 72 6.92 -34.45 -7.77
N LYS A 73 7.29 -35.66 -8.22
CA LYS A 73 8.00 -35.88 -9.50
C LYS A 73 7.04 -36.13 -10.67
N ASP A 74 5.74 -36.11 -10.43
CA ASP A 74 4.71 -36.46 -11.39
C ASP A 74 3.94 -35.23 -11.88
N LEU A 75 3.91 -35.05 -13.21
CA LEU A 75 3.12 -34.03 -13.90
C LEU A 75 1.62 -34.16 -13.61
N ALA A 76 1.15 -35.33 -13.17
CA ALA A 76 -0.23 -35.54 -12.74
C ALA A 76 -0.68 -34.55 -11.66
N VAL A 77 0.17 -34.23 -10.68
CA VAL A 77 -0.18 -33.30 -9.58
C VAL A 77 -0.36 -31.86 -10.09
N LEU A 78 0.41 -31.46 -11.10
CA LEU A 78 0.26 -30.16 -11.77
C LEU A 78 -1.02 -30.12 -12.60
N VAL A 79 -1.30 -31.19 -13.37
CA VAL A 79 -2.53 -31.31 -14.17
C VAL A 79 -3.75 -31.30 -13.27
N ASP A 80 -3.74 -32.05 -12.15
CA ASP A 80 -4.83 -32.08 -11.19
C ASP A 80 -5.08 -30.70 -10.56
N SER A 81 -4.02 -29.97 -10.22
CA SER A 81 -4.13 -28.61 -9.68
C SER A 81 -4.72 -27.62 -10.70
N PHE A 82 -4.33 -27.75 -11.97
CA PHE A 82 -4.88 -26.96 -13.07
C PHE A 82 -6.32 -27.35 -13.40
N THR A 83 -6.65 -28.64 -13.44
CA THR A 83 -8.01 -29.14 -13.66
C THR A 83 -8.93 -28.71 -12.53
N ALA A 84 -8.49 -28.78 -11.27
CA ALA A 84 -9.26 -28.25 -10.14
C ALA A 84 -9.51 -26.74 -10.27
N ARG A 85 -8.51 -25.96 -10.72
CA ARG A 85 -8.68 -24.53 -10.94
C ARG A 85 -9.58 -24.21 -12.12
N ILE A 86 -9.43 -24.92 -13.24
CA ILE A 86 -10.29 -24.79 -14.43
C ILE A 86 -11.73 -25.12 -14.05
N ASN A 87 -11.96 -26.23 -13.34
CA ASN A 87 -13.30 -26.60 -12.88
C ASN A 87 -13.89 -25.53 -11.95
N ALA A 88 -13.10 -24.98 -11.02
CA ALA A 88 -13.57 -23.88 -10.16
C ALA A 88 -13.93 -22.62 -10.96
N ILE A 89 -13.13 -22.26 -11.96
CA ILE A 89 -13.40 -21.13 -12.87
C ILE A 89 -14.64 -21.41 -13.72
N ASP A 90 -14.77 -22.61 -14.28
CA ASP A 90 -15.91 -23.02 -15.10
C ASP A 90 -17.20 -23.01 -14.28
N HIS A 91 -17.16 -23.48 -13.02
CA HIS A 91 -18.29 -23.36 -12.11
C HIS A 91 -18.68 -21.90 -11.86
N GLN A 92 -17.72 -21.00 -11.64
CA GLN A 92 -17.99 -19.56 -11.49
C GLN A 92 -18.57 -18.95 -12.77
N ILE A 93 -18.02 -19.31 -13.94
CA ILE A 93 -18.49 -18.84 -15.24
C ILE A 93 -19.91 -19.32 -15.49
N VAL A 94 -20.23 -20.59 -15.24
CA VAL A 94 -21.58 -21.15 -15.40
C VAL A 94 -22.57 -20.38 -14.53
N SER A 95 -22.28 -20.18 -13.24
CA SER A 95 -23.14 -19.42 -12.33
C SER A 95 -23.33 -17.96 -12.78
N LEU A 96 -22.25 -17.28 -13.20
CA LEU A 96 -22.31 -15.90 -13.69
C LEU A 96 -23.08 -15.78 -15.01
N LEU A 97 -22.92 -16.74 -15.92
CA LEU A 97 -23.64 -16.78 -17.20
C LEU A 97 -25.13 -17.05 -16.99
N GLU A 98 -25.49 -17.92 -16.05
CA GLU A 98 -26.87 -18.17 -15.66
C GLU A 98 -27.50 -16.93 -15.03
N LEU A 99 -26.82 -16.27 -14.07
CA LEU A 99 -27.29 -15.02 -13.48
C LEU A 99 -27.49 -13.94 -14.54
N ARG A 100 -26.53 -13.76 -15.45
CA ARG A 100 -26.65 -12.83 -16.58
C ARG A 100 -27.82 -13.18 -17.49
N ARG A 101 -28.07 -14.46 -17.75
CA ARG A 101 -29.23 -14.93 -18.54
C ARG A 101 -30.55 -14.55 -17.85
N ILE A 102 -30.62 -14.71 -16.54
CA ILE A 102 -31.80 -14.38 -15.73
C ILE A 102 -32.05 -12.87 -15.75
N ILE A 103 -31.02 -12.05 -15.45
CA ILE A 103 -31.11 -10.59 -15.48
C ILE A 103 -31.58 -10.09 -16.85
N ASN A 104 -31.00 -10.60 -17.94
CA ASN A 104 -31.40 -10.22 -19.29
C ASN A 104 -32.85 -10.60 -19.61
N LYS A 105 -33.33 -11.76 -19.16
CA LYS A 105 -34.74 -12.15 -19.31
C LYS A 105 -35.66 -11.20 -18.53
N PHE A 106 -35.27 -10.78 -17.33
CA PHE A 106 -36.02 -9.79 -16.54
C PHE A 106 -36.09 -8.44 -17.25
N VAL A 107 -34.95 -7.92 -17.71
CA VAL A 107 -34.87 -6.66 -18.46
C VAL A 107 -35.74 -6.70 -19.72
N GLN A 108 -35.64 -7.77 -20.52
CA GLN A 108 -36.47 -7.90 -21.72
C GLN A 108 -37.97 -7.99 -21.42
N SER A 109 -38.36 -8.71 -20.36
CA SER A 109 -39.77 -8.81 -19.96
C SER A 109 -40.32 -7.47 -19.42
N MET A 110 -39.49 -6.70 -18.71
CA MET A 110 -39.82 -5.33 -18.28
C MET A 110 -40.03 -4.40 -19.47
N MET A 111 -39.12 -4.43 -20.46
CA MET A 111 -39.20 -3.61 -21.66
C MET A 111 -40.42 -3.95 -22.52
N GLN A 112 -40.69 -5.24 -22.78
CA GLN A 112 -41.85 -5.67 -23.58
C GLN A 112 -43.20 -5.29 -22.95
N LYS A 113 -43.28 -5.32 -21.62
CA LYS A 113 -44.54 -5.07 -20.89
C LYS A 113 -44.71 -3.62 -20.46
N GLY A 114 -43.77 -2.74 -20.83
CA GLY A 114 -43.85 -1.31 -20.53
C GLY A 114 -43.87 -1.01 -19.03
N ILE A 115 -43.17 -1.82 -18.22
CA ILE A 115 -43.18 -1.70 -16.77
C ILE A 115 -42.23 -0.58 -16.35
N LYS A 116 -42.82 0.51 -15.83
CA LYS A 116 -42.12 1.76 -15.48
C LYS A 116 -41.97 2.00 -13.98
N HIS A 117 -42.55 1.14 -13.14
CA HIS A 117 -42.54 1.27 -11.68
C HIS A 117 -42.12 -0.03 -10.99
N ILE A 118 -41.28 0.10 -9.96
CA ILE A 118 -40.64 -1.02 -9.24
C ILE A 118 -41.65 -1.95 -8.55
N SER A 119 -42.85 -1.46 -8.22
CA SER A 119 -43.94 -2.20 -7.59
C SER A 119 -44.52 -3.35 -8.43
N ALA A 120 -44.18 -3.41 -9.72
CA ALA A 120 -44.62 -4.48 -10.62
C ALA A 120 -43.61 -5.65 -10.74
N LEU A 121 -42.44 -5.59 -10.11
CA LEU A 121 -41.41 -6.64 -10.14
C LEU A 121 -41.88 -8.00 -9.59
N PRO A 122 -42.58 -8.07 -8.44
CA PRO A 122 -43.10 -9.35 -7.92
C PRO A 122 -44.14 -9.99 -8.87
N LEU A 123 -45.00 -9.18 -9.48
CA LEU A 123 -46.00 -9.63 -10.47
C LEU A 123 -45.39 -10.08 -11.80
N LEU A 124 -44.23 -9.53 -12.16
CA LEU A 124 -43.40 -9.93 -13.29
C LEU A 124 -42.76 -11.28 -13.04
N TYR A 125 -42.20 -11.46 -11.83
CA TYR A 125 -41.60 -12.71 -11.35
C TYR A 125 -42.63 -13.85 -11.36
N ASP A 126 -43.77 -13.67 -10.68
CA ASP A 126 -44.89 -14.64 -10.65
C ASP A 126 -45.40 -15.01 -12.06
N LYS A 127 -45.42 -14.04 -12.99
CA LYS A 127 -45.84 -14.29 -14.38
C LYS A 127 -44.76 -14.99 -15.20
N ILE A 128 -43.48 -14.73 -14.95
CA ILE A 128 -42.36 -15.42 -15.62
C ILE A 128 -42.33 -16.87 -15.13
N GLU A 129 -42.46 -17.09 -13.82
CA GLU A 129 -42.59 -18.41 -13.18
C GLU A 129 -43.78 -19.19 -13.76
N LYS A 130 -44.98 -18.61 -13.79
CA LYS A 130 -46.18 -19.23 -14.41
C LYS A 130 -46.08 -19.43 -15.92
N SER A 131 -45.36 -18.56 -16.64
CA SER A 131 -45.17 -18.71 -18.09
C SER A 131 -44.19 -19.84 -18.46
N LEU A 132 -43.30 -20.20 -17.53
CA LEU A 132 -42.37 -21.32 -17.62
C LEU A 132 -43.05 -22.64 -17.22
N GLU A 133 -44.05 -22.61 -16.32
CA GLU A 133 -44.90 -23.77 -16.00
C GLU A 133 -45.76 -24.26 -17.19
N LEU A 134 -46.08 -23.37 -18.14
CA LEU A 134 -46.95 -23.67 -19.29
C LEU A 134 -46.21 -24.26 -20.50
N LYS A 135 -44.87 -24.30 -20.50
CA LYS A 135 -44.05 -24.91 -21.56
C LYS A 135 -43.12 -25.99 -21.00
N GLU A 136 -43.62 -27.22 -21.15
CA GLU A 136 -42.95 -28.51 -21.06
C GLU A 136 -42.71 -29.13 -19.67
N LYS A 137 -43.23 -30.36 -19.54
CA LYS A 137 -43.33 -31.20 -18.35
C LYS A 137 -42.00 -31.85 -17.92
N HIS A 138 -40.85 -31.43 -18.44
CA HIS A 138 -39.53 -32.06 -18.21
C HIS A 138 -38.43 -31.01 -18.00
N LYS A 139 -38.49 -30.25 -16.90
CA LYS A 139 -37.36 -29.59 -16.22
C LYS A 139 -37.91 -28.74 -15.08
N LYS A 140 -38.08 -29.34 -13.91
CA LYS A 140 -38.63 -28.68 -12.72
C LYS A 140 -37.60 -27.83 -11.96
N GLU A 141 -36.39 -27.65 -12.50
CA GLU A 141 -35.22 -27.14 -11.76
C GLU A 141 -34.62 -25.82 -12.29
N GLU A 142 -35.11 -25.24 -13.40
CA GLU A 142 -34.36 -24.14 -14.04
C GLU A 142 -34.57 -22.73 -13.45
N LEU A 143 -35.57 -22.48 -12.58
CA LEU A 143 -35.77 -21.19 -11.88
C LEU A 143 -36.80 -21.36 -10.74
N SER A 144 -36.34 -21.61 -9.51
CA SER A 144 -37.16 -21.49 -8.29
C SER A 144 -36.50 -20.49 -7.34
N PHE A 145 -37.28 -19.92 -6.40
CA PHE A 145 -36.75 -19.02 -5.35
C PHE A 145 -35.60 -19.68 -4.56
N GLN A 146 -35.71 -20.98 -4.30
CA GLN A 146 -34.68 -21.80 -3.66
C GLN A 146 -33.38 -21.86 -4.47
N ARG A 147 -33.45 -22.03 -5.80
CA ARG A 147 -32.25 -22.10 -6.66
C ARG A 147 -31.54 -20.76 -6.81
N LEU A 148 -32.28 -19.65 -6.80
CA LEU A 148 -31.73 -18.29 -6.78
C LEU A 148 -31.04 -17.98 -5.45
N SER A 149 -31.62 -18.41 -4.32
CA SER A 149 -30.98 -18.33 -2.99
C SER A 149 -29.72 -19.20 -2.93
N GLU A 150 -29.78 -20.45 -3.38
CA GLU A 150 -28.62 -21.36 -3.43
C GLU A 150 -27.47 -20.82 -4.27
N LEU A 151 -27.74 -20.23 -5.44
CA LEU A 151 -26.71 -19.64 -6.30
C LEU A 151 -26.12 -18.34 -5.72
N SER A 152 -26.91 -17.61 -4.93
CA SER A 152 -26.45 -16.44 -4.16
C SER A 152 -25.62 -16.83 -2.94
N GLU A 153 -25.96 -17.93 -2.27
CA GLU A 153 -25.28 -18.48 -1.08
C GLU A 153 -23.98 -19.25 -1.42
N GLN A 154 -23.77 -19.65 -2.67
CA GLN A 154 -22.58 -20.43 -3.11
C GLN A 154 -21.30 -19.60 -3.32
N ALA A 155 -21.39 -18.28 -3.29
CA ALA A 155 -20.20 -17.43 -3.20
C ALA A 155 -19.78 -17.36 -1.72
N PRO A 156 -18.64 -17.94 -1.31
CA PRO A 156 -18.23 -17.89 0.08
C PRO A 156 -18.04 -16.41 0.48
N PRO A 157 -18.63 -15.97 1.62
CA PRO A 157 -18.45 -14.61 2.09
C PRO A 157 -16.96 -14.35 2.35
N ASP A 158 -16.49 -13.15 2.01
CA ASP A 158 -15.14 -12.73 2.36
C ASP A 158 -15.10 -12.42 3.86
N LEU A 159 -14.59 -13.38 4.63
CA LEU A 159 -14.59 -13.34 6.10
C LEU A 159 -13.21 -13.04 6.63
N THR A 160 -13.15 -12.10 7.57
CA THR A 160 -11.94 -11.80 8.33
C THR A 160 -12.09 -12.25 9.78
N ILE A 161 -11.11 -12.96 10.32
CA ILE A 161 -11.08 -13.26 11.75
C ILE A 161 -10.55 -12.04 12.50
N VAL A 162 -11.35 -11.54 13.44
CA VAL A 162 -11.09 -10.35 14.24
C VAL A 162 -11.14 -10.71 15.72
N ASP A 163 -10.16 -10.24 16.48
CA ASP A 163 -10.22 -10.26 17.95
C ASP A 163 -10.83 -8.93 18.43
N LEU A 164 -11.99 -9.00 19.09
CA LEU A 164 -12.58 -7.87 19.79
C LEU A 164 -12.07 -7.90 21.24
N PRO A 165 -11.39 -6.84 21.73
CA PRO A 165 -10.90 -6.82 23.11
C PRO A 165 -12.07 -6.74 24.09
N PRO A 166 -11.86 -7.17 25.36
CA PRO A 166 -12.82 -6.89 26.41
C PRO A 166 -13.05 -5.39 26.55
N MET A 167 -14.30 -4.98 26.67
CA MET A 167 -14.68 -3.57 26.75
C MET A 167 -15.85 -3.37 27.71
N ARG A 168 -15.78 -2.30 28.51
CA ARG A 168 -16.95 -1.82 29.24
C ARG A 168 -17.89 -1.17 28.23
N VAL A 169 -19.13 -1.61 28.20
CA VAL A 169 -20.15 -1.12 27.26
C VAL A 169 -21.33 -0.57 28.04
N LEU A 170 -21.86 0.54 27.54
CA LEU A 170 -23.17 1.04 27.88
C LEU A 170 -24.17 0.49 26.87
N SER A 171 -25.29 -0.02 27.34
CA SER A 171 -26.30 -0.69 26.52
C SER A 171 -27.61 0.08 26.48
N SER A 172 -28.36 0.01 25.37
CA SER A 172 -29.73 0.54 25.30
C SER A 172 -30.74 -0.18 26.20
N LEU A 173 -30.32 -1.21 26.94
CA LEU A 173 -31.13 -1.88 27.95
C LEU A 173 -31.37 -0.98 29.16
N GLU A 174 -32.63 -0.75 29.50
CA GLU A 174 -32.99 -0.03 30.73
C GLU A 174 -32.63 -0.86 31.97
N ARG A 175 -32.11 -0.21 33.02
CA ARG A 175 -31.71 -0.85 34.29
C ARG A 175 -32.84 -1.59 35.00
N ASN A 176 -34.07 -1.08 34.88
CA ASN A 176 -35.20 -1.59 35.66
C ASN A 176 -36.00 -2.66 34.92
N SER A 177 -36.08 -2.56 33.59
CA SER A 177 -36.95 -3.41 32.77
C SER A 177 -36.18 -4.49 32.00
N GLY A 178 -34.88 -4.28 31.73
CA GLY A 178 -34.10 -5.13 30.85
C GLY A 178 -34.59 -5.13 29.40
N LYS A 179 -35.45 -4.17 29.02
CA LYS A 179 -35.90 -3.96 27.64
C LYS A 179 -35.03 -2.92 26.97
N SER A 180 -34.88 -3.06 25.65
CA SER A 180 -34.13 -2.11 24.85
C SER A 180 -34.97 -0.88 24.52
N ASP A 181 -34.45 0.30 24.81
CA ASP A 181 -35.00 1.60 24.40
C ASP A 181 -33.95 2.36 23.58
N ILE A 182 -33.99 2.16 22.26
CA ILE A 182 -33.01 2.72 21.32
C ILE A 182 -33.14 4.24 21.22
N ASP A 183 -34.36 4.75 21.04
CA ASP A 183 -34.59 6.18 20.83
C ASP A 183 -34.24 6.98 22.09
N GLY A 184 -34.68 6.52 23.26
CA GLY A 184 -34.32 7.17 24.52
C GLY A 184 -32.83 7.04 24.82
N PHE A 185 -32.19 5.94 24.43
CA PHE A 185 -30.75 5.75 24.58
C PHE A 185 -29.96 6.78 23.77
N TRP A 186 -30.32 6.99 22.51
CA TRP A 186 -29.71 8.03 21.67
C TRP A 186 -29.91 9.43 22.24
N ASP A 187 -31.12 9.75 22.67
CA ASP A 187 -31.46 11.01 23.32
C ASP A 187 -30.62 11.25 24.58
N TRP A 188 -30.43 10.20 25.38
CA TRP A 188 -29.67 10.27 26.62
C TRP A 188 -28.16 10.39 26.37
N LEU A 189 -27.60 9.67 25.40
CA LEU A 189 -26.21 9.81 24.98
C LEU A 189 -25.91 11.25 24.54
N ALA A 190 -26.79 11.80 23.69
CA ALA A 190 -26.68 13.17 23.20
C ALA A 190 -26.78 14.21 24.34
N LYS A 191 -27.75 14.05 25.25
CA LYS A 191 -27.91 14.94 26.42
C LYS A 191 -26.74 14.85 27.41
N SER A 192 -26.13 13.67 27.53
CA SER A 192 -25.02 13.42 28.45
C SER A 192 -23.66 13.83 27.89
N GLY A 193 -23.60 14.30 26.63
CA GLY A 193 -22.35 14.70 25.97
C GLY A 193 -21.40 13.53 25.67
N ILE A 194 -21.93 12.31 25.59
CA ILE A 194 -21.13 11.11 25.33
C ILE A 194 -20.87 11.02 23.84
N THR A 195 -19.60 10.94 23.45
CA THR A 195 -19.20 10.92 22.05
C THR A 195 -19.38 9.52 21.47
N ILE A 196 -20.25 9.41 20.46
CA ILE A 196 -20.47 8.16 19.74
C ILE A 196 -19.26 7.93 18.82
N GLY A 197 -18.72 6.71 18.80
CA GLY A 197 -17.57 6.40 17.97
C GLY A 197 -17.91 6.35 16.47
N ALA A 198 -16.87 6.49 15.64
CA ALA A 198 -17.02 6.52 14.19
C ALA A 198 -17.45 5.15 13.62
N PRO A 199 -18.14 5.10 12.46
CA PRO A 199 -18.43 3.84 11.78
C PRO A 199 -17.16 3.00 11.56
N GLY A 200 -17.20 1.72 11.91
CA GLY A 200 -16.04 0.81 11.83
C GLY A 200 -14.97 0.97 12.91
N SER A 201 -15.20 1.82 13.92
CA SER A 201 -14.26 2.03 15.04
C SER A 201 -14.27 0.94 16.11
N ARG A 202 -15.20 -0.01 16.01
CA ARG A 202 -15.44 -1.12 16.94
C ARG A 202 -15.77 -0.65 18.35
N THR A 203 -16.51 0.44 18.43
CA THR A 203 -16.97 1.04 19.70
C THR A 203 -18.48 1.17 19.78
N LEU A 204 -19.20 0.81 18.72
CA LEU A 204 -20.65 0.84 18.66
C LEU A 204 -21.12 -0.42 17.93
N PHE A 205 -21.97 -1.21 18.57
CA PHE A 205 -22.49 -2.44 18.02
C PHE A 205 -23.99 -2.53 18.24
N GLU A 206 -24.66 -3.28 17.39
CA GLU A 206 -26.04 -3.69 17.52
C GLU A 206 -26.09 -5.22 17.59
N TYR A 207 -26.99 -5.78 18.38
CA TYR A 207 -27.29 -7.21 18.34
C TYR A 207 -28.77 -7.44 18.59
N GLN A 208 -29.26 -8.61 18.21
CA GLN A 208 -30.65 -8.98 18.42
C GLN A 208 -30.75 -10.00 19.56
N GLN A 209 -31.67 -9.78 20.49
CA GLN A 209 -32.02 -10.76 21.53
C GLN A 209 -32.94 -11.86 20.97
N ASP A 210 -33.04 -12.98 21.68
CA ASP A 210 -33.94 -14.11 21.33
C ASP A 210 -35.41 -13.71 21.14
N ASP A 211 -35.86 -12.65 21.81
CA ASP A 211 -37.23 -12.12 21.70
C ASP A 211 -37.42 -11.15 20.51
N GLY A 212 -36.37 -10.95 19.72
CA GLY A 212 -36.33 -10.09 18.54
C GLY A 212 -35.97 -8.64 18.82
N GLN A 213 -35.75 -8.21 20.07
CA GLN A 213 -35.38 -6.83 20.38
C GLN A 213 -33.94 -6.52 19.96
N THR A 214 -33.76 -5.41 19.24
CA THR A 214 -32.42 -4.87 18.92
C THR A 214 -31.86 -4.12 20.11
N VAL A 215 -30.60 -4.39 20.46
CA VAL A 215 -29.85 -3.76 21.55
C VAL A 215 -28.61 -3.08 20.99
N ILE A 216 -28.38 -1.84 21.41
CA ILE A 216 -27.17 -1.08 21.08
C ILE A 216 -26.16 -1.26 22.22
N LEU A 217 -24.89 -1.44 21.87
CA LEU A 217 -23.74 -1.47 22.75
C LEU A 217 -22.79 -0.34 22.35
N HIS A 218 -22.56 0.61 23.24
CA HIS A 218 -21.61 1.69 23.07
C HIS A 218 -20.45 1.54 24.05
N ARG A 219 -19.22 1.42 23.55
CA ARG A 219 -18.02 1.31 24.38
C ARG A 219 -17.82 2.61 25.18
N ILE A 220 -17.52 2.45 26.47
CA ILE A 220 -17.24 3.55 27.40
C ILE A 220 -15.89 3.33 28.10
N ASP A 221 -15.33 4.39 28.65
CA ASP A 221 -14.12 4.30 29.45
C ASP A 221 -14.37 3.62 30.81
N ARG A 222 -13.34 2.96 31.35
CA ARG A 222 -13.47 2.18 32.59
C ARG A 222 -13.78 3.03 33.82
N ASP A 223 -13.40 4.30 33.82
CA ASP A 223 -13.68 5.27 34.87
C ASP A 223 -15.02 6.02 34.67
N PHE A 224 -15.75 5.72 33.60
CA PHE A 224 -17.07 6.31 33.35
C PHE A 224 -18.05 6.02 34.50
N ASN A 225 -18.63 7.08 35.07
CA ASN A 225 -19.63 6.95 36.12
C ASN A 225 -21.04 6.93 35.52
N ASN A 226 -21.64 5.74 35.39
CA ASN A 226 -22.96 5.61 34.82
C ASN A 226 -24.06 6.02 35.82
N THR A 227 -24.54 7.26 35.70
CA THR A 227 -25.70 7.78 36.44
C THR A 227 -27.00 7.73 35.64
N GLY A 228 -26.99 7.08 34.47
CA GLY A 228 -28.10 7.01 33.53
C GLY A 228 -29.11 5.91 33.84
N PRO A 229 -30.26 5.91 33.13
CA PRO A 229 -31.27 4.86 33.26
C PRO A 229 -30.87 3.55 32.56
N TYR A 230 -29.77 3.56 31.80
CA TYR A 230 -29.29 2.46 30.97
C TYR A 230 -28.21 1.62 31.66
N GLN A 231 -28.13 0.34 31.30
CA GLN A 231 -27.19 -0.61 31.88
C GLN A 231 -25.79 -0.44 31.30
N ASP A 232 -24.77 -0.69 32.13
CA ASP A 232 -23.40 -0.87 31.67
C ASP A 232 -22.81 -2.16 32.26
N PHE A 233 -21.99 -2.84 31.48
CA PHE A 233 -21.35 -4.10 31.87
C PHE A 233 -20.04 -4.32 31.11
N GLU A 234 -19.26 -5.30 31.56
CA GLU A 234 -18.07 -5.76 30.82
C GLU A 234 -18.49 -6.75 29.73
N PHE A 235 -18.20 -6.41 28.50
CA PHE A 235 -18.27 -7.31 27.36
C PHE A 235 -16.91 -8.02 27.23
N ASP A 236 -16.90 -9.34 27.36
CA ASP A 236 -15.66 -10.14 27.45
C ASP A 236 -14.80 -10.14 26.18
N GLY A 237 -15.38 -9.75 25.04
CA GLY A 237 -14.70 -9.79 23.75
C GLY A 237 -14.49 -11.23 23.27
N GLY A 238 -13.52 -11.43 22.37
CA GLY A 238 -13.18 -12.73 21.83
C GLY A 238 -12.96 -12.70 20.32
N LEU A 239 -12.85 -13.89 19.74
CA LEU A 239 -12.68 -14.05 18.29
C LEU A 239 -14.04 -14.01 17.60
N PHE A 240 -14.13 -13.20 16.55
CA PHE A 240 -15.30 -13.07 15.70
C PHE A 240 -14.89 -13.23 14.24
N ALA A 241 -15.73 -13.89 13.44
CA ALA A 241 -15.70 -13.80 12.01
C ALA A 241 -16.49 -12.56 11.58
N ALA A 242 -15.79 -11.59 11.00
CA ALA A 242 -16.36 -10.36 10.48
C ALA A 242 -16.59 -10.49 8.97
N GLY A 243 -17.82 -10.26 8.52
CA GLY A 243 -18.19 -10.16 7.12
C GLY A 243 -18.93 -8.86 6.85
N SER A 244 -18.69 -8.23 5.70
CA SER A 244 -19.39 -7.01 5.31
C SER A 244 -20.54 -7.29 4.35
N THR A 245 -21.69 -6.67 4.61
CA THR A 245 -22.86 -6.67 3.71
C THR A 245 -23.50 -5.28 3.70
N TYR A 246 -24.36 -4.97 2.74
CA TYR A 246 -25.16 -3.75 2.82
C TYR A 246 -26.40 -3.97 3.69
N ALA A 247 -26.87 -2.94 4.39
CA ALA A 247 -28.00 -3.03 5.31
C ALA A 247 -29.34 -3.36 4.60
N ASP A 248 -29.42 -3.09 3.29
CA ASP A 248 -30.55 -3.40 2.42
C ASP A 248 -30.39 -4.75 1.67
N ASP A 249 -29.29 -5.49 1.89
CA ASP A 249 -29.16 -6.88 1.45
C ASP A 249 -29.88 -7.85 2.41
N ASP A 250 -29.99 -9.13 2.03
CA ASP A 250 -30.53 -10.17 2.93
C ASP A 250 -29.51 -10.55 4.02
N ILE A 251 -29.53 -9.77 5.11
CA ILE A 251 -28.69 -9.92 6.29
C ILE A 251 -28.80 -11.35 6.88
N ALA A 252 -30.00 -11.94 6.89
CA ALA A 252 -30.23 -13.26 7.46
C ALA A 252 -29.60 -14.37 6.62
N SER A 253 -29.73 -14.29 5.30
CA SER A 253 -29.07 -15.21 4.36
C SER A 253 -27.55 -15.05 4.41
N PHE A 254 -27.05 -13.82 4.48
CA PHE A 254 -25.62 -13.55 4.64
C PHE A 254 -25.08 -14.15 5.95
N HIS A 255 -25.73 -13.87 7.09
CA HIS A 255 -25.37 -14.42 8.41
C HIS A 255 -25.39 -15.96 8.42
N THR A 256 -26.40 -16.58 7.83
CA THR A 256 -26.48 -18.04 7.68
C THR A 256 -25.32 -18.57 6.84
N GLY A 257 -24.98 -17.90 5.74
CA GLY A 257 -23.81 -18.22 4.92
C GLY A 257 -22.49 -18.10 5.69
N MET A 258 -22.36 -17.09 6.56
CA MET A 258 -21.20 -16.96 7.45
C MET A 258 -21.07 -18.17 8.37
N ILE A 259 -22.15 -18.59 9.03
CA ILE A 259 -22.14 -19.75 9.94
C ILE A 259 -21.76 -21.03 9.18
N LYS A 260 -22.43 -21.33 8.06
CA LYS A 260 -22.16 -22.51 7.23
C LYS A 260 -20.71 -22.58 6.75
N SER A 261 -20.06 -21.43 6.51
CA SER A 261 -18.66 -21.39 6.08
C SER A 261 -17.67 -21.99 7.10
N PHE A 262 -18.09 -22.14 8.36
CA PHE A 262 -17.28 -22.74 9.43
C PHE A 262 -17.54 -24.24 9.66
N ASP A 263 -18.53 -24.85 9.00
CA ASP A 263 -18.82 -26.28 9.14
C ASP A 263 -17.63 -27.13 8.67
N GLU A 264 -17.08 -26.80 7.50
CA GLU A 264 -15.92 -27.48 6.89
C GLU A 264 -14.59 -26.74 7.09
N ASN A 265 -14.59 -25.64 7.85
CA ASN A 265 -13.38 -24.85 8.08
C ASN A 265 -12.39 -25.61 8.99
N ALA A 266 -11.17 -25.82 8.50
CA ALA A 266 -10.15 -26.61 9.21
C ALA A 266 -9.58 -25.93 10.47
N TYR A 267 -9.75 -24.61 10.62
CA TYR A 267 -9.03 -23.80 11.59
C TYR A 267 -9.91 -23.09 12.61
N TYR A 268 -11.16 -22.83 12.26
CA TYR A 268 -12.12 -22.12 13.10
C TYR A 268 -13.46 -22.85 13.07
N GLU A 269 -14.19 -22.75 14.17
CA GLU A 269 -15.57 -23.20 14.28
C GLU A 269 -16.39 -22.10 14.94
N VAL A 270 -17.70 -22.10 14.69
CA VAL A 270 -18.62 -21.20 15.38
C VAL A 270 -18.58 -21.50 16.87
N ASP A 271 -18.45 -20.46 17.68
CA ASP A 271 -18.38 -20.64 19.12
C ASP A 271 -19.78 -20.83 19.68
N TYR A 272 -20.17 -22.09 19.89
CA TYR A 272 -21.40 -22.43 20.59
C TYR A 272 -21.14 -22.65 22.09
N SER A 273 -22.03 -22.09 22.91
CA SER A 273 -22.20 -22.41 24.33
C SER A 273 -22.71 -23.84 24.54
N ARG A 274 -22.60 -24.37 25.77
CA ARG A 274 -23.00 -25.75 26.11
C ARG A 274 -24.50 -26.07 25.87
N GLY A 275 -25.33 -25.05 25.60
CA GLY A 275 -26.75 -25.19 25.28
C GLY A 275 -27.09 -25.13 23.79
N GLY A 276 -26.10 -24.99 22.89
CA GLY A 276 -26.31 -24.84 21.45
C GLY A 276 -26.56 -23.40 20.97
N PHE A 277 -26.67 -22.43 21.90
CA PHE A 277 -26.67 -21.01 21.59
C PHE A 277 -25.25 -20.53 21.28
N LEU A 278 -25.10 -19.44 20.53
CA LEU A 278 -23.80 -18.82 20.32
C LEU A 278 -23.17 -18.39 21.67
N GLY A 279 -21.84 -18.42 21.76
CA GLY A 279 -21.08 -17.97 22.94
C GLY A 279 -21.25 -16.49 23.21
N HIS A 280 -21.54 -15.70 22.17
CA HIS A 280 -21.99 -14.32 22.20
C HIS A 280 -23.05 -14.10 21.11
N GLU A 281 -23.85 -13.04 21.24
CA GLU A 281 -24.74 -12.65 20.14
C GLU A 281 -23.92 -12.17 18.93
N SER A 282 -24.47 -12.37 17.74
CA SER A 282 -23.84 -11.82 16.53
C SER A 282 -23.97 -10.31 16.56
N LEU A 283 -22.84 -9.61 16.46
CA LEU A 283 -22.81 -8.15 16.50
C LEU A 283 -22.90 -7.58 15.10
N VAL A 284 -23.52 -6.41 14.98
CA VAL A 284 -23.60 -5.63 13.75
C VAL A 284 -23.00 -4.26 14.03
N GLU A 285 -22.22 -3.74 13.09
CA GLU A 285 -21.61 -2.42 13.20
C GLU A 285 -21.76 -1.69 11.87
N SER A 286 -22.25 -0.45 11.88
CA SER A 286 -22.22 0.40 10.70
C SER A 286 -20.78 0.75 10.34
N VAL A 287 -20.44 0.64 9.05
CA VAL A 287 -19.13 0.98 8.50
C VAL A 287 -19.26 1.96 7.34
N ILE A 288 -18.15 2.62 7.00
CA ILE A 288 -18.13 3.58 5.90
C ILE A 288 -18.34 2.84 4.58
N SER A 289 -19.42 3.18 3.86
CA SER A 289 -19.62 2.70 2.51
C SER A 289 -18.66 3.38 1.54
N PRO A 290 -17.95 2.63 0.67
CA PRO A 290 -17.06 3.21 -0.34
C PRO A 290 -17.74 4.18 -1.30
N ASP A 291 -19.03 3.98 -1.58
CA ASP A 291 -19.82 4.82 -2.48
C ASP A 291 -20.66 5.88 -1.75
N SER A 292 -20.76 5.80 -0.41
CA SER A 292 -21.65 6.64 0.44
C SER A 292 -23.13 6.64 0.03
N MET A 293 -23.57 5.74 -0.86
CA MET A 293 -24.93 5.68 -1.39
C MET A 293 -25.81 4.66 -0.65
N ARG A 294 -25.21 3.61 -0.10
CA ARG A 294 -25.88 2.57 0.68
C ARG A 294 -25.24 2.46 2.06
N GLU A 295 -26.03 2.15 3.09
CA GLU A 295 -25.47 1.84 4.39
C GLU A 295 -24.78 0.48 4.35
N LYS A 296 -23.52 0.45 4.78
CA LYS A 296 -22.72 -0.77 4.83
C LYS A 296 -22.54 -1.17 6.28
N ILE A 297 -22.68 -2.45 6.57
CA ILE A 297 -22.54 -3.01 7.92
C ILE A 297 -21.51 -4.13 7.92
N ASN A 298 -20.85 -4.32 9.05
CA ASN A 298 -20.11 -5.52 9.38
C ASN A 298 -20.93 -6.37 10.34
N ILE A 299 -21.07 -7.66 10.02
CA ILE A 299 -21.61 -8.67 10.94
C ILE A 299 -20.45 -9.45 11.54
N TYR A 300 -20.49 -9.64 12.85
CA TYR A 300 -19.50 -10.36 13.64
C TYR A 300 -20.15 -11.60 14.24
N VAL A 301 -19.81 -12.78 13.72
CA VAL A 301 -20.24 -14.08 14.26
C VAL A 301 -19.16 -14.58 15.21
N PRO A 302 -19.45 -14.93 16.47
CA PRO A 302 -18.43 -15.43 17.38
C PRO A 302 -17.89 -16.78 16.91
N VAL A 303 -16.57 -16.89 16.90
CA VAL A 303 -15.85 -18.10 16.48
C VAL A 303 -14.78 -18.43 17.49
N LYS A 304 -14.36 -19.69 17.51
CA LYS A 304 -13.18 -20.14 18.23
C LYS A 304 -12.27 -20.90 17.30
N ARG A 305 -10.99 -21.01 17.66
CA ARG A 305 -10.05 -21.84 16.92
C ARG A 305 -10.46 -23.30 17.06
N ARG A 306 -10.61 -23.99 15.93
CA ARG A 306 -10.76 -25.44 15.88
C ARG A 306 -9.45 -26.05 16.38
N LEU A 307 -9.53 -27.02 17.29
CA LEU A 307 -8.34 -27.75 17.71
C LEU A 307 -7.80 -28.51 16.50
N PRO A 308 -6.51 -28.35 16.15
CA PRO A 308 -5.96 -29.01 14.97
C PRO A 308 -6.06 -30.54 15.09
N ALA A 309 -6.42 -31.22 13.99
CA ALA A 309 -6.44 -32.67 13.96
C ALA A 309 -4.99 -33.18 14.15
N ALA A 310 -4.78 -34.13 15.07
CA ALA A 310 -3.45 -34.64 15.42
C ALA A 310 -2.68 -35.25 14.23
N GLU A 311 -3.40 -35.65 13.17
CA GLU A 311 -2.88 -36.21 11.92
C GLU A 311 -2.18 -35.17 11.02
N GLN A 312 -2.31 -33.88 11.32
CA GLN A 312 -1.77 -32.78 10.51
C GLN A 312 -0.35 -32.33 10.92
N TYR A 313 0.22 -32.92 11.99
CA TYR A 313 1.54 -32.56 12.51
C TYR A 313 2.48 -33.76 12.48
N ASP A 314 3.77 -33.49 12.27
CA ASP A 314 4.84 -34.49 12.38
C ASP A 314 4.88 -35.10 13.79
N GLN A 315 5.39 -36.32 13.91
CA GLN A 315 5.58 -36.95 15.21
C GLN A 315 6.70 -36.23 15.97
N TYR A 316 6.43 -35.82 17.22
CA TYR A 316 7.45 -35.27 18.10
C TYR A 316 8.48 -36.35 18.48
N GLU A 317 9.73 -35.92 18.67
CA GLU A 317 10.87 -36.81 18.91
C GLU A 317 11.45 -36.60 20.31
N THR A 318 11.92 -37.68 20.93
CA THR A 318 12.69 -37.61 22.19
C THR A 318 14.16 -37.42 21.86
N VAL A 319 14.78 -36.42 22.46
CA VAL A 319 16.22 -36.14 22.33
C VAL A 319 16.95 -36.78 23.50
N THR A 320 18.04 -37.50 23.20
CA THR A 320 18.93 -38.11 24.20
C THR A 320 20.28 -37.38 24.20
N ASP A 321 21.01 -37.45 25.32
CA ASP A 321 22.36 -36.90 25.46
C ASP A 321 22.51 -35.38 25.24
N ILE A 322 21.46 -34.60 25.55
CA ILE A 322 21.49 -33.13 25.51
C ILE A 322 21.82 -32.54 26.89
N ALA A 323 22.71 -31.54 26.92
CA ALA A 323 23.13 -30.90 28.15
C ALA A 323 22.16 -29.78 28.58
N LEU A 324 22.00 -29.58 29.89
CA LEU A 324 21.07 -28.58 30.43
C LEU A 324 21.42 -27.16 29.97
N ASP A 325 22.70 -26.82 29.95
CA ASP A 325 23.20 -25.51 29.51
C ASP A 325 22.85 -25.23 28.04
N GLU A 326 22.84 -26.26 27.19
CA GLU A 326 22.37 -26.16 25.81
C GLU A 326 20.86 -25.89 25.74
N ILE A 327 20.05 -26.61 26.52
CA ILE A 327 18.59 -26.37 26.59
C ILE A 327 18.29 -24.95 27.06
N GLU A 328 18.99 -24.47 28.09
CA GLU A 328 18.83 -23.13 28.66
C GLU A 328 19.27 -22.04 27.69
N ARG A 329 20.40 -22.24 26.99
CA ARG A 329 20.89 -21.32 25.96
C ARG A 329 19.90 -21.16 24.82
N ASP A 330 19.27 -22.25 24.41
CA ASP A 330 18.31 -22.29 23.31
C ASP A 330 16.91 -21.83 23.72
N ASN A 331 16.62 -21.75 25.02
CA ASN A 331 15.36 -21.27 25.59
C ASN A 331 15.63 -20.16 26.63
N PRO A 332 16.12 -18.99 26.21
CA PRO A 332 16.55 -17.94 27.12
C PRO A 332 15.37 -17.31 27.87
N VAL A 333 15.57 -17.01 29.16
CA VAL A 333 14.58 -16.31 30.00
C VAL A 333 14.41 -14.85 29.53
N LEU A 334 13.16 -14.39 29.43
CA LEU A 334 12.79 -13.00 29.17
C LEU A 334 12.63 -12.22 30.47
N CYS A 335 11.81 -12.72 31.37
CA CYS A 335 11.62 -12.18 32.71
C CYS A 335 11.33 -13.32 33.70
N GLU A 336 11.69 -13.07 34.95
CA GLU A 336 11.61 -14.04 36.04
C GLU A 336 10.73 -13.46 37.17
N TYR A 337 9.86 -14.30 37.71
CA TYR A 337 8.98 -14.01 38.82
C TYR A 337 9.32 -14.96 39.97
N ASN A 338 9.84 -14.41 41.06
CA ASN A 338 9.99 -15.14 42.31
C ASN A 338 8.67 -15.07 43.06
N VAL A 339 7.97 -16.20 43.19
CA VAL A 339 6.64 -16.25 43.81
C VAL A 339 6.80 -16.13 45.32
N PRO A 340 6.27 -15.07 45.96
CA PRO A 340 6.28 -14.97 47.41
C PRO A 340 5.36 -16.06 47.97
N LEU A 341 5.92 -17.01 48.73
CA LEU A 341 5.15 -18.14 49.25
C LEU A 341 3.95 -17.68 50.11
N ALA A 342 4.10 -16.56 50.84
CA ALA A 342 3.03 -15.97 51.64
C ALA A 342 1.85 -15.41 50.82
N GLU A 343 2.03 -15.13 49.53
CA GLU A 343 1.02 -14.55 48.64
C GLU A 343 0.31 -15.60 47.77
N ILE A 344 0.62 -16.89 47.93
CA ILE A 344 -0.04 -17.97 47.19
C ILE A 344 -1.50 -18.13 47.63
N THR A 345 -2.41 -18.24 46.66
CA THR A 345 -3.87 -18.36 46.92
C THR A 345 -4.31 -19.83 46.86
N PRO A 346 -4.81 -20.42 47.98
CA PRO A 346 -5.38 -21.76 47.98
C PRO A 346 -6.68 -21.85 47.15
N VAL A 347 -6.79 -22.87 46.29
CA VAL A 347 -7.96 -23.14 45.44
C VAL A 347 -8.62 -24.44 45.91
N ASN A 348 -9.92 -24.38 46.24
CA ASN A 348 -10.71 -25.49 46.81
C ASN A 348 -10.21 -25.97 48.20
N ASN A 349 -9.67 -25.04 49.01
CA ASN A 349 -9.29 -25.26 50.43
C ASN A 349 -8.31 -26.43 50.69
N PRO A 350 -7.11 -26.49 50.05
CA PRO A 350 -6.02 -27.37 50.49
C PRO A 350 -5.46 -26.95 51.85
N HIS A 351 -4.62 -27.79 52.44
CA HIS A 351 -3.76 -27.38 53.56
C HIS A 351 -2.59 -26.59 53.00
N TYR A 352 -2.43 -25.35 53.47
CA TYR A 352 -1.32 -24.49 53.10
C TYR A 352 -0.97 -23.57 54.27
N ARG A 353 0.30 -23.56 54.71
CA ARG A 353 0.79 -22.64 55.73
C ARG A 353 2.26 -22.31 55.55
N ILE A 354 2.64 -21.10 55.92
CA ILE A 354 4.04 -20.67 56.01
C ILE A 354 4.58 -21.04 57.41
N LEU A 355 5.76 -21.64 57.45
CA LEU A 355 6.46 -22.02 58.67
C LEU A 355 7.38 -20.89 59.13
N GLU A 356 7.87 -20.97 60.37
CA GLU A 356 8.87 -20.03 60.90
C GLU A 356 10.20 -20.05 60.13
N THR A 357 10.44 -21.09 59.34
CA THR A 357 11.60 -21.25 58.46
C THR A 357 11.44 -20.54 57.11
N ASP A 358 10.36 -19.76 56.92
CA ASP A 358 9.93 -19.18 55.64
C ASP A 358 9.60 -20.19 54.54
N GLU A 359 9.50 -21.49 54.88
CA GLU A 359 9.07 -22.56 53.99
C GLU A 359 7.55 -22.71 54.00
N ALA A 360 6.96 -23.12 52.87
CA ALA A 360 5.53 -23.38 52.78
C ALA A 360 5.22 -24.88 52.87
N GLU A 361 4.38 -25.28 53.83
CA GLU A 361 3.86 -26.65 53.96
C GLU A 361 2.53 -26.78 53.20
N PHE A 362 2.42 -27.77 52.32
CA PHE A 362 1.27 -28.02 51.44
C PHE A 362 0.79 -29.48 51.49
N ILE A 363 -0.53 -29.67 51.52
CA ILE A 363 -1.19 -30.98 51.31
C ILE A 363 -2.38 -30.80 50.35
N GLY A 364 -2.36 -31.54 49.24
CA GLY A 364 -3.42 -31.52 48.22
C GLY A 364 -4.62 -32.43 48.55
N TRP A 365 -4.38 -33.62 49.10
CA TRP A 365 -5.34 -34.74 49.25
C TRP A 365 -5.94 -35.27 47.94
N ILE A 366 -6.50 -34.40 47.10
CA ILE A 366 -7.08 -34.73 45.80
C ILE A 366 -6.66 -33.70 44.75
N ALA A 367 -6.58 -34.12 43.49
CA ALA A 367 -6.14 -33.28 42.37
C ALA A 367 -6.91 -31.95 42.16
N ALA A 368 -8.12 -31.82 42.71
CA ALA A 368 -8.93 -30.60 42.60
C ALA A 368 -8.49 -29.49 43.58
N ARG A 369 -7.73 -29.80 44.64
CA ARG A 369 -7.25 -28.81 45.61
C ARG A 369 -5.82 -28.39 45.26
N ARG A 370 -5.63 -27.09 45.05
CA ARG A 370 -4.43 -26.56 44.38
C ARG A 370 -4.01 -25.22 44.96
N LEU A 371 -2.87 -24.73 44.51
CA LEU A 371 -2.25 -23.46 44.88
C LEU A 371 -2.13 -22.59 43.63
N SER A 372 -2.87 -21.50 43.57
CA SER A 372 -2.64 -20.47 42.54
C SER A 372 -1.41 -19.66 42.92
N THR A 373 -0.42 -19.65 42.05
CA THR A 373 0.79 -18.84 42.23
C THR A 373 0.54 -17.35 42.00
N ASN A 374 -0.62 -16.99 41.45
CA ASN A 374 -1.01 -15.65 41.02
C ASN A 374 -0.07 -15.04 39.95
N VAL A 375 0.82 -15.85 39.37
CA VAL A 375 1.68 -15.47 38.25
C VAL A 375 1.14 -16.12 36.98
N SER A 376 0.90 -15.30 35.96
CA SER A 376 0.44 -15.75 34.65
C SER A 376 1.54 -15.61 33.60
N VAL A 377 1.77 -16.66 32.83
CA VAL A 377 2.77 -16.70 31.74
C VAL A 377 2.16 -17.27 30.47
N ARG A 378 2.80 -17.02 29.33
CA ARG A 378 2.47 -17.63 28.03
C ARG A 378 3.46 -18.74 27.71
N ILE A 379 3.08 -19.66 26.83
CA ILE A 379 4.04 -20.55 26.17
C ILE A 379 4.89 -19.70 25.21
N PRO A 380 6.23 -19.77 25.26
CA PRO A 380 7.05 -20.66 26.08
C PRO A 380 7.32 -20.13 27.50
N PHE A 381 7.34 -21.01 28.49
CA PHE A 381 7.63 -20.68 29.90
C PHE A 381 8.53 -21.72 30.56
N ARG A 382 9.13 -21.32 31.69
CA ARG A 382 9.92 -22.18 32.57
C ARG A 382 9.41 -22.06 33.99
N ILE A 383 9.40 -23.17 34.73
CA ILE A 383 9.03 -23.19 36.15
C ILE A 383 10.12 -23.96 36.90
N ASP A 384 10.72 -23.31 37.88
CA ASP A 384 11.69 -23.89 38.80
C ASP A 384 11.07 -23.96 40.19
N ILE A 385 11.14 -25.12 40.83
CA ILE A 385 10.61 -25.36 42.17
C ILE A 385 11.69 -26.05 43.00
N GLU A 386 11.99 -25.49 44.16
CA GLU A 386 12.74 -26.20 45.20
C GLU A 386 11.76 -26.73 46.25
N PHE A 387 11.65 -28.05 46.33
CA PHE A 387 10.67 -28.69 47.22
C PHE A 387 11.20 -29.97 47.87
N MET A 388 10.66 -30.30 49.03
CA MET A 388 10.86 -31.58 49.70
C MET A 388 9.52 -32.31 49.83
N ALA A 389 9.51 -33.60 49.50
CA ALA A 389 8.39 -34.50 49.78
C ALA A 389 8.72 -35.34 51.03
N ASP A 390 7.87 -35.25 52.06
CA ASP A 390 8.04 -35.99 53.31
C ASP A 390 7.40 -37.37 53.20
N ARG A 391 8.23 -38.41 53.25
CA ARG A 391 7.82 -39.80 53.11
C ARG A 391 7.02 -40.31 54.30
N GLU A 392 7.31 -39.85 55.51
CA GLU A 392 6.63 -40.34 56.71
C GLU A 392 5.18 -39.87 56.78
N SER A 393 4.90 -38.74 56.14
CA SER A 393 3.55 -38.17 56.06
C SER A 393 2.65 -38.77 54.98
N GLU A 394 3.18 -39.54 54.04
CA GLU A 394 2.40 -40.13 52.93
C GLU A 394 1.36 -41.14 53.45
N ARG A 395 0.14 -41.03 52.95
CA ARG A 395 -0.96 -41.95 53.27
C ARG A 395 -1.89 -42.11 52.07
N PHE A 396 -1.95 -43.30 51.51
CA PHE A 396 -2.84 -43.66 50.38
C PHE A 396 -4.34 -43.73 50.75
N GLY A 397 -4.85 -42.84 51.62
CA GLY A 397 -6.24 -42.80 52.05
C GLY A 397 -7.14 -41.86 51.23
N TYR A 398 -6.57 -40.88 50.53
CA TYR A 398 -7.28 -39.91 49.67
C TYR A 398 -6.34 -39.58 48.50
N GLY A 399 -6.84 -39.68 47.27
CA GLY A 399 -6.02 -39.47 46.07
C GLY A 399 -5.09 -40.64 45.73
N SER A 400 -4.40 -40.52 44.61
CA SER A 400 -3.28 -41.39 44.21
C SER A 400 -2.06 -40.53 43.87
N ASP A 401 -0.89 -41.11 43.70
CA ASP A 401 0.35 -40.38 43.35
C ASP A 401 0.98 -39.59 44.51
N GLU A 402 1.15 -40.27 45.66
CA GLU A 402 1.90 -39.72 46.78
C GLU A 402 3.28 -39.22 46.37
N GLY A 403 3.67 -38.07 46.94
CA GLY A 403 4.89 -37.36 46.59
C GLY A 403 4.89 -36.63 45.24
N SER A 404 3.78 -36.66 44.46
CA SER A 404 3.72 -35.98 43.16
C SER A 404 3.69 -34.45 43.29
N ILE A 405 4.32 -33.79 42.32
CA ILE A 405 4.15 -32.36 42.05
C ILE A 405 3.47 -32.22 40.69
N ARG A 406 2.33 -31.54 40.68
CA ARG A 406 1.55 -31.22 39.48
C ARG A 406 1.57 -29.73 39.24
N ILE A 407 1.73 -29.33 37.99
CA ILE A 407 1.70 -27.95 37.54
C ILE A 407 0.64 -27.87 36.45
N TYR A 408 -0.21 -26.85 36.52
CA TYR A 408 -1.23 -26.59 35.52
C TYR A 408 -1.00 -25.23 34.87
N HIS A 409 -1.13 -25.19 33.54
CA HIS A 409 -1.15 -23.99 32.71
C HIS A 409 -2.33 -24.14 31.75
N GLY A 410 -3.39 -23.35 31.96
CA GLY A 410 -4.68 -23.56 31.29
C GLY A 410 -5.21 -24.99 31.51
N ASN A 411 -5.53 -25.68 30.42
CA ASN A 411 -6.00 -27.07 30.43
C ASN A 411 -4.87 -28.11 30.46
N SER A 412 -3.60 -27.69 30.42
CA SER A 412 -2.45 -28.57 30.31
C SER A 412 -1.84 -28.84 31.68
N MET A 413 -1.60 -30.11 32.00
CA MET A 413 -0.92 -30.54 33.22
C MET A 413 0.51 -31.00 32.92
N PHE A 414 1.44 -30.70 33.82
CA PHE A 414 2.84 -31.15 33.81
C PHE A 414 3.18 -31.68 35.21
N ALA A 415 3.65 -32.91 35.32
CA ALA A 415 3.86 -33.51 36.63
C ALA A 415 5.00 -34.52 36.67
N VAL A 416 5.61 -34.61 37.86
CA VAL A 416 6.65 -35.57 38.19
C VAL A 416 6.24 -36.42 39.38
N ASN A 417 6.94 -37.55 39.56
CA ASN A 417 6.65 -38.56 40.56
C ASN A 417 5.17 -39.03 40.50
N MET A 418 4.68 -39.24 39.28
CA MET A 418 3.29 -39.62 38.99
C MET A 418 3.13 -41.13 38.88
N GLU A 419 1.88 -41.59 38.88
CA GLU A 419 1.51 -43.01 38.80
C GLU A 419 2.09 -43.84 39.96
N ASN A 420 2.07 -43.27 41.16
CA ASN A 420 2.49 -43.95 42.40
C ASN A 420 1.29 -44.61 43.09
N LYS A 421 1.51 -45.83 43.56
CA LYS A 421 0.51 -46.68 44.20
C LYS A 421 0.99 -47.11 45.58
N ALA A 422 0.04 -47.51 46.44
CA ALA A 422 0.34 -47.97 47.79
C ALA A 422 1.33 -49.13 47.82
N ASP A 423 1.26 -50.02 46.82
CA ASP A 423 2.32 -50.99 46.56
C ASP A 423 3.43 -50.31 45.75
N SER A 424 4.55 -50.05 46.41
CA SER A 424 5.75 -49.45 45.79
C SER A 424 6.22 -50.17 44.52
N ARG A 425 5.96 -51.49 44.37
CA ARG A 425 6.32 -52.26 43.16
C ARG A 425 5.49 -51.88 41.93
N LEU A 426 4.32 -51.29 42.14
CA LEU A 426 3.40 -50.83 41.09
C LEU A 426 3.56 -49.34 40.80
N SER A 427 4.35 -48.63 41.61
CA SER A 427 4.65 -47.21 41.39
C SER A 427 5.57 -47.05 40.18
N LYS A 428 5.27 -46.05 39.35
CA LYS A 428 6.04 -45.80 38.14
C LYS A 428 7.00 -44.62 38.27
N GLU A 429 6.83 -43.75 39.27
CA GLU A 429 7.65 -42.55 39.44
C GLU A 429 7.79 -41.79 38.11
N ALA A 430 6.65 -41.58 37.45
CA ALA A 430 6.61 -41.17 36.05
C ALA A 430 6.69 -39.64 35.90
N ILE A 431 7.15 -39.21 34.73
CA ILE A 431 6.85 -37.88 34.19
C ILE A 431 5.54 -38.02 33.40
N CYS A 432 4.55 -37.19 33.71
CA CYS A 432 3.28 -37.15 32.97
C CYS A 432 2.97 -35.73 32.55
N PHE A 433 2.45 -35.54 31.33
CA PHE A 433 1.99 -34.23 30.88
C PHE A 433 0.92 -34.30 29.80
N ASN A 434 0.14 -33.23 29.67
CA ASN A 434 -0.71 -32.98 28.51
C ASN A 434 0.07 -32.15 27.50
N GLU A 435 0.04 -32.56 26.23
CA GLU A 435 0.64 -31.77 25.15
C GLU A 435 -0.07 -30.39 25.05
N PRO A 436 0.66 -29.25 25.11
CA PRO A 436 0.07 -27.92 25.28
C PRO A 436 -0.92 -27.41 24.22
N LEU A 437 -1.08 -28.08 23.08
CA LEU A 437 -2.02 -27.68 22.02
C LEU A 437 -3.17 -28.68 21.84
N THR A 438 -2.86 -29.96 21.78
CA THR A 438 -3.81 -31.05 21.50
C THR A 438 -4.45 -31.62 22.76
N GLY A 439 -3.87 -31.36 23.94
CA GLY A 439 -4.31 -31.91 25.22
C GLY A 439 -4.00 -33.41 25.39
N LYS A 440 -3.32 -34.05 24.43
CA LYS A 440 -2.99 -35.48 24.48
C LYS A 440 -2.17 -35.80 25.72
N TYR A 441 -2.64 -36.74 26.54
CA TYR A 441 -1.95 -37.18 27.75
C TYR A 441 -0.79 -38.13 27.40
N ILE A 442 0.39 -37.86 27.97
CA ILE A 442 1.64 -38.60 27.75
C ILE A 442 2.24 -38.95 29.11
N CYS A 443 2.77 -40.18 29.23
CA CYS A 443 3.34 -40.71 30.47
C CYS A 443 4.62 -41.50 30.17
N TYR A 444 5.73 -41.11 30.80
CA TYR A 444 7.03 -41.78 30.73
C TYR A 444 7.42 -42.34 32.11
N PRO A 445 7.31 -43.67 32.30
CA PRO A 445 7.67 -44.32 33.56
C PRO A 445 9.15 -44.14 33.91
N ARG A 446 9.47 -44.07 35.21
CA ARG A 446 10.81 -44.05 35.83
C ARG A 446 11.67 -42.81 35.59
N LEU A 447 11.18 -41.83 34.83
CA LEU A 447 11.93 -40.59 34.60
C LEU A 447 11.68 -39.53 35.68
N GLY A 448 10.58 -39.63 36.43
CA GLY A 448 10.09 -38.60 37.35
C GLY A 448 10.39 -38.85 38.82
N SER A 449 11.33 -39.76 39.14
CA SER A 449 11.70 -40.08 40.52
C SER A 449 12.34 -38.88 41.23
N ILE A 450 12.11 -38.78 42.55
CA ILE A 450 12.58 -37.71 43.43
C ILE A 450 13.26 -38.28 44.67
N ASN A 451 14.06 -37.47 45.35
CA ASN A 451 14.65 -37.82 46.64
C ASN A 451 13.68 -37.46 47.77
N TYR A 452 13.21 -38.46 48.49
CA TYR A 452 12.36 -38.27 49.66
C TYR A 452 13.14 -37.69 50.84
N ASN A 453 12.49 -36.83 51.63
CA ASN A 453 13.06 -36.19 52.83
C ASN A 453 14.31 -35.33 52.55
N GLU A 454 14.55 -34.99 51.28
CA GLU A 454 15.58 -34.07 50.82
C GLU A 454 14.94 -33.00 49.93
N TYR A 455 15.59 -31.84 49.82
CA TYR A 455 15.16 -30.82 48.87
C TYR A 455 15.59 -31.20 47.46
N ASN A 456 14.60 -31.25 46.58
CA ASN A 456 14.73 -31.48 45.15
C ASN A 456 14.62 -30.16 44.42
N THR A 457 15.39 -30.02 43.34
CA THR A 457 15.18 -28.97 42.34
C THR A 457 14.44 -29.57 41.16
N LEU A 458 13.31 -28.97 40.79
CA LEU A 458 12.51 -29.37 39.64
C LEU A 458 12.41 -28.20 38.67
N THR A 459 12.82 -28.42 37.43
CA THR A 459 12.63 -27.46 36.34
C THR A 459 11.80 -28.07 35.23
N TRP A 460 10.70 -27.40 34.89
CA TRP A 460 9.97 -27.61 33.64
C TRP A 460 10.32 -26.50 32.66
N ILE A 461 10.76 -26.86 31.45
CA ILE A 461 11.00 -25.93 30.35
C ILE A 461 10.00 -26.29 29.24
N VAL A 462 8.95 -25.49 29.09
CA VAL A 462 8.01 -25.57 27.97
C VAL A 462 8.47 -24.53 26.94
N GLY A 463 9.53 -24.86 26.22
CA GLY A 463 10.31 -23.94 25.39
C GLY A 463 9.93 -23.93 23.92
N GLU A 464 10.38 -22.91 23.18
CA GLU A 464 10.13 -22.80 21.73
C GLU A 464 10.89 -23.90 20.95
N ARG A 465 12.03 -24.34 21.48
CA ARG A 465 12.88 -25.37 20.86
C ARG A 465 12.85 -26.70 21.58
N HIS A 466 12.74 -26.67 22.90
CA HIS A 466 12.86 -27.85 23.74
C HIS A 466 11.72 -27.89 24.77
N PHE A 467 11.10 -29.05 24.91
CA PHE A 467 10.22 -29.37 26.02
C PHE A 467 10.99 -30.29 26.96
N ALA A 468 11.43 -29.77 28.11
CA ALA A 468 12.36 -30.49 28.98
C ALA A 468 11.91 -30.53 30.45
N VAL A 469 12.32 -31.61 31.13
CA VAL A 469 12.13 -31.82 32.56
C VAL A 469 13.49 -32.11 33.18
N VAL A 470 13.84 -31.35 34.19
CA VAL A 470 15.11 -31.47 34.92
C VAL A 470 14.80 -31.70 36.38
N ILE A 471 15.42 -32.73 36.97
CA ILE A 471 15.29 -33.03 38.38
C ILE A 471 16.70 -33.14 38.97
N ASN A 472 16.98 -32.37 40.02
CA ASN A 472 18.28 -32.37 40.73
C ASN A 472 19.48 -32.14 39.80
N GLY A 473 19.32 -31.29 38.78
CA GLY A 473 20.33 -30.96 37.78
C GLY A 473 20.46 -31.95 36.62
N GLU A 474 19.72 -33.06 36.64
CA GLU A 474 19.72 -34.07 35.57
C GLU A 474 18.55 -33.85 34.60
N VAL A 475 18.82 -33.80 33.29
CA VAL A 475 17.79 -33.73 32.24
C VAL A 475 17.11 -35.11 32.14
N ARG A 476 15.93 -35.24 32.74
CA ARG A 476 15.16 -36.49 32.78
C ARG A 476 14.32 -36.75 31.54
N TYR A 477 13.92 -35.69 30.86
CA TYR A 477 13.20 -35.77 29.59
C TYR A 477 13.51 -34.53 28.75
N CYS A 478 13.68 -34.71 27.45
CA CYS A 478 13.71 -33.63 26.49
C CYS A 478 13.07 -34.10 25.18
N GLY A 479 12.13 -33.32 24.66
CA GLY A 479 11.53 -33.57 23.35
C GLY A 479 11.47 -32.32 22.49
N VAL A 480 11.41 -32.54 21.18
CA VAL A 480 11.40 -31.53 20.12
C VAL A 480 10.28 -31.80 19.13
N ASN A 481 9.98 -30.83 18.26
CA ASN A 481 8.94 -30.93 17.23
C ASN A 481 7.52 -31.12 17.80
N PHE A 482 7.24 -30.59 18.99
CA PHE A 482 5.87 -30.55 19.49
C PHE A 482 5.02 -29.56 18.66
N PRO A 483 3.72 -29.84 18.42
CA PRO A 483 2.85 -28.97 17.62
C PRO A 483 2.84 -27.50 18.07
N TYR A 484 2.89 -27.25 19.38
CA TYR A 484 2.97 -25.90 19.92
C TYR A 484 4.26 -25.16 19.52
N MET A 485 5.38 -25.87 19.29
CA MET A 485 6.67 -25.31 18.87
C MET A 485 6.65 -24.80 17.44
N ALA A 486 5.77 -25.33 16.58
CA ALA A 486 5.57 -24.87 15.20
C ALA A 486 4.51 -23.76 15.11
N THR A 487 3.60 -23.67 16.09
CA THR A 487 2.48 -22.72 16.11
C THR A 487 2.92 -21.32 16.58
N ASP A 488 2.22 -20.27 16.16
CA ASP A 488 2.39 -18.92 16.69
C ASP A 488 1.42 -18.67 17.85
N LEU A 489 1.96 -18.68 19.07
CA LEU A 489 1.19 -18.58 20.31
C LEU A 489 1.33 -17.21 21.00
N TYR A 490 1.96 -16.23 20.36
CA TYR A 490 2.20 -14.92 20.99
C TYR A 490 0.91 -14.18 21.38
N LEU A 491 -0.19 -14.47 20.67
CA LEU A 491 -1.53 -13.90 20.91
C LEU A 491 -2.33 -14.63 22.00
N GLN A 492 -1.84 -15.76 22.54
CA GLN A 492 -2.56 -16.43 23.64
C GLN A 492 -2.58 -15.54 24.88
N LYS A 493 -3.73 -15.52 25.57
CA LYS A 493 -3.82 -14.88 26.89
C LYS A 493 -2.86 -15.62 27.85
N PRO A 494 -2.11 -14.91 28.71
CA PRO A 494 -1.31 -15.56 29.75
C PRO A 494 -2.22 -16.38 30.67
N GLU A 495 -1.81 -17.59 31.00
CA GLU A 495 -2.53 -18.46 31.92
C GLU A 495 -1.81 -18.49 33.27
N THR A 496 -2.58 -18.47 34.35
CA THR A 496 -2.04 -18.54 35.72
C THR A 496 -1.48 -19.92 36.00
N VAL A 497 -0.25 -19.97 36.50
CA VAL A 497 0.38 -21.23 36.91
C VAL A 497 -0.23 -21.69 38.23
N ILE A 498 -0.75 -22.91 38.23
CA ILE A 498 -1.35 -23.52 39.42
C ILE A 498 -0.54 -24.75 39.81
N ILE A 499 -0.10 -24.81 41.07
CA ILE A 499 0.62 -25.95 41.63
C ILE A 499 -0.37 -26.85 42.36
N GLY A 500 -0.25 -28.16 42.19
CA GLY A 500 -1.08 -29.15 42.82
C GLY A 500 -0.30 -30.39 43.19
N SER A 501 -1.01 -31.31 43.83
CA SER A 501 -0.55 -32.65 44.15
C SER A 501 -1.79 -33.52 44.30
N ASP A 502 -1.60 -34.82 44.39
CA ASP A 502 -2.64 -35.79 44.63
C ASP A 502 -2.10 -36.77 45.68
N GLY A 503 -2.84 -37.01 46.77
CA GLY A 503 -2.29 -37.66 47.98
C GLY A 503 -2.10 -36.75 49.19
N GLN A 504 -1.82 -37.36 50.34
CA GLN A 504 -1.80 -36.74 51.67
C GLN A 504 -0.40 -36.39 52.19
N GLY A 505 0.64 -36.88 51.52
CA GLY A 505 2.02 -36.56 51.86
C GLY A 505 2.24 -35.05 51.83
N LYS A 506 2.94 -34.55 52.83
CA LYS A 506 3.32 -33.15 52.96
C LYS A 506 4.41 -32.81 51.95
N LYS A 507 4.28 -31.65 51.35
CA LYS A 507 5.31 -31.04 50.52
C LYS A 507 5.72 -29.71 51.15
N TYR A 508 7.02 -29.47 51.16
CA TYR A 508 7.61 -28.24 51.66
C TYR A 508 8.24 -27.50 50.50
N PHE A 509 7.78 -26.27 50.21
CA PHE A 509 8.35 -25.42 49.18
C PHE A 509 9.29 -24.39 49.81
N ARG A 510 10.50 -24.27 49.28
CA ARG A 510 11.46 -23.21 49.62
C ARG A 510 11.39 -22.05 48.64
N SER A 511 11.29 -22.38 47.36
CA SER A 511 11.20 -21.40 46.30
C SER A 511 10.37 -21.93 45.16
N ILE A 512 9.57 -21.04 44.58
CA ILE A 512 8.88 -21.23 43.32
C ILE A 512 9.24 -20.04 42.46
N LYS A 513 9.79 -20.33 41.29
CA LYS A 513 10.21 -19.34 40.33
C LYS A 513 9.56 -19.67 39.00
N ILE A 514 8.90 -18.69 38.42
CA ILE A 514 8.22 -18.80 37.13
C ILE A 514 8.90 -17.82 36.19
N SER A 515 9.33 -18.30 35.04
CA SER A 515 10.02 -17.50 34.04
C SER A 515 9.22 -17.49 32.74
N GLN A 516 8.95 -16.30 32.21
CA GLN A 516 8.55 -16.16 30.82
C GLN A 516 9.81 -16.38 29.98
N LEU A 517 9.77 -17.33 29.05
CA LEU A 517 10.88 -17.51 28.11
C LEU A 517 10.73 -16.54 26.94
N LYS A 518 11.84 -16.16 26.32
CA LYS A 518 11.82 -15.32 25.12
C LYS A 518 11.13 -16.09 24.00
N THR A 519 10.11 -15.48 23.43
CA THR A 519 9.47 -15.95 22.21
C THR A 519 10.09 -15.24 21.02
N THR A 520 10.41 -15.97 19.97
CA THR A 520 10.65 -15.36 18.66
C THR A 520 9.29 -15.15 18.00
N PRO A 521 8.84 -13.91 17.73
CA PRO A 521 7.61 -13.71 17.00
C PRO A 521 7.77 -14.36 15.62
N LYS A 522 6.93 -15.33 15.29
CA LYS A 522 6.82 -15.87 13.92
C LYS A 522 6.05 -14.94 12.99
N ILE A 523 5.85 -13.70 13.45
CA ILE A 523 5.30 -12.59 12.70
C ILE A 523 6.19 -12.37 11.47
N ILE A 524 5.61 -12.57 10.29
CA ILE A 524 6.22 -12.43 8.97
C ILE A 524 6.52 -10.94 8.64
N ILE A 525 6.45 -10.03 9.62
CA ILE A 525 6.66 -8.60 9.42
C ILE A 525 7.76 -8.16 10.39
N ARG A 526 9.01 -8.14 9.92
CA ARG A 526 10.08 -7.47 10.67
C ARG A 526 9.92 -5.96 10.56
N LYS A 527 10.20 -5.24 11.65
CA LYS A 527 10.26 -3.77 11.67
C LYS A 527 11.29 -3.33 10.63
N GLY A 528 10.82 -2.71 9.53
CA GLY A 528 11.61 -2.37 8.33
C GLY A 528 11.18 -3.09 7.03
N GLU A 529 10.28 -4.07 7.08
CA GLU A 529 9.79 -4.85 5.91
C GLU A 529 8.45 -4.35 5.32
N LEU A 530 7.93 -3.22 5.79
CA LEU A 530 6.76 -2.53 5.24
C LEU A 530 7.15 -1.55 4.13
N ASN A 531 8.00 -1.97 3.20
CA ASN A 531 8.06 -1.33 1.88
C ASN A 531 7.06 -2.05 0.98
N MET A 532 5.78 -1.74 1.15
CA MET A 532 4.81 -2.00 0.10
C MET A 532 5.27 -1.14 -1.08
N ALA A 533 5.62 -1.77 -2.21
CA ALA A 533 5.60 -1.07 -3.48
C ALA A 533 4.13 -0.71 -3.71
N VAL A 534 3.72 0.43 -3.17
CA VAL A 534 2.39 0.96 -3.37
C VAL A 534 2.40 1.36 -4.84
N ASN A 535 1.82 0.53 -5.70
CA ASN A 535 1.33 1.02 -6.97
C ASN A 535 0.21 1.98 -6.58
N ARG A 536 0.58 3.26 -6.41
CA ARG A 536 -0.38 4.26 -5.97
C ARG A 536 -1.42 4.33 -7.08
N SER A 537 -2.70 4.22 -6.73
CA SER A 537 -3.78 4.50 -7.68
C SER A 537 -3.73 5.95 -8.15
N ASN A 538 -3.20 6.81 -7.30
CA ASN A 538 -3.04 8.23 -7.51
C ASN A 538 -1.78 8.73 -6.80
N ASN A 539 -1.08 9.67 -7.41
CA ASN A 539 0.04 10.33 -6.77
C ASN A 539 0.20 11.75 -7.30
N ILE A 540 0.82 12.60 -6.50
CA ILE A 540 1.22 13.95 -6.87
C ILE A 540 2.57 14.24 -6.25
N ILE A 541 3.46 14.88 -7.01
CA ILE A 541 4.76 15.32 -6.50
C ILE A 541 4.58 16.43 -5.45
N PRO A 542 5.50 16.58 -4.48
CA PRO A 542 5.32 17.54 -3.38
C PRO A 542 5.53 18.99 -3.78
N ILE A 543 6.28 19.26 -4.86
CA ILE A 543 6.56 20.60 -5.36
C ILE A 543 5.45 20.95 -6.33
N ILE A 544 4.63 21.96 -5.98
CA ILE A 544 3.50 22.44 -6.79
C ILE A 544 3.51 23.97 -6.78
N HIS A 545 3.82 24.57 -7.93
CA HIS A 545 3.81 26.02 -8.13
C HIS A 545 3.68 26.35 -9.64
N PRO A 546 3.41 27.62 -10.00
CA PRO A 546 3.42 28.09 -11.39
C PRO A 546 4.70 27.75 -12.17
N LEU A 547 4.58 27.42 -13.46
CA LEU A 547 5.73 27.15 -14.34
C LEU A 547 6.50 28.42 -14.67
N ILE A 548 5.76 29.48 -14.99
CA ILE A 548 6.27 30.78 -15.42
C ILE A 548 5.52 31.89 -14.70
N MET A 549 6.11 33.10 -14.71
CA MET A 549 5.48 34.35 -14.28
C MET A 549 5.54 35.38 -15.41
N MET A 550 4.42 35.58 -16.11
CA MET A 550 4.38 36.39 -17.33
C MET A 550 4.83 37.83 -17.12
N HIS A 551 4.47 38.41 -15.96
CA HIS A 551 4.82 39.78 -15.60
C HIS A 551 6.32 39.97 -15.28
N TYR A 552 7.09 38.89 -15.17
CA TYR A 552 8.56 38.91 -15.10
C TYR A 552 9.23 38.68 -16.47
N GLY A 553 8.45 38.58 -17.55
CA GLY A 553 8.98 38.37 -18.91
C GLY A 553 9.29 36.91 -19.24
N GLU A 554 8.80 35.97 -18.45
CA GLU A 554 8.99 34.53 -18.67
C GLU A 554 8.01 34.01 -19.75
N ASN A 555 8.30 34.26 -21.03
CA ASN A 555 7.38 34.03 -22.15
C ASN A 555 7.56 32.68 -22.88
N TYR A 556 8.52 31.88 -22.47
CA TYR A 556 8.86 30.58 -23.09
C TYR A 556 8.62 29.42 -22.13
N TRP A 557 7.58 28.62 -22.37
CA TRP A 557 7.11 27.62 -21.38
C TRP A 557 8.05 26.43 -21.23
N PHE A 558 8.73 25.99 -22.31
CA PHE A 558 9.70 24.90 -22.22
C PHE A 558 10.77 25.21 -21.16
N ASN A 559 11.27 26.44 -21.10
CA ASN A 559 12.29 26.86 -20.15
C ASN A 559 11.76 26.79 -18.70
N GLY A 560 10.49 27.14 -18.49
CA GLY A 560 9.80 26.93 -17.21
C GLY A 560 9.65 25.45 -16.85
N CYS A 561 9.32 24.60 -17.82
CA CYS A 561 9.23 23.14 -17.61
C CYS A 561 10.60 22.54 -17.25
N ALA A 562 11.66 22.92 -17.97
CA ALA A 562 13.02 22.43 -17.73
C ALA A 562 13.55 22.87 -16.36
N ARG A 563 13.35 24.14 -15.97
CA ARG A 563 13.61 24.63 -14.61
C ARG A 563 12.91 23.76 -13.57
N TYR A 564 11.62 23.50 -13.77
CA TYR A 564 10.82 22.74 -12.82
C TYR A 564 11.38 21.33 -12.60
N VAL A 565 11.75 20.63 -13.67
CA VAL A 565 12.38 19.30 -13.57
C VAL A 565 13.69 19.37 -12.79
N MET A 566 14.54 20.37 -13.07
CA MET A 566 15.82 20.55 -12.36
C MET A 566 15.63 20.90 -10.88
N GLU A 567 14.62 21.70 -10.54
CA GLU A 567 14.23 21.99 -9.16
C GLU A 567 13.84 20.71 -8.41
N CYS A 568 13.03 19.84 -9.03
CA CYS A 568 12.68 18.54 -8.45
C CYS A 568 13.90 17.60 -8.30
N LEU A 569 14.92 17.76 -9.13
CA LEU A 569 16.20 17.06 -9.00
C LEU A 569 17.16 17.69 -7.98
N GLY A 570 16.79 18.83 -7.39
CA GLY A 570 17.61 19.56 -6.41
C GLY A 570 18.69 20.47 -7.02
N GLU A 571 18.65 20.72 -8.33
CA GLU A 571 19.64 21.51 -9.08
C GLU A 571 19.17 22.96 -9.25
N ASN A 572 19.29 23.77 -8.19
CA ASN A 572 18.78 25.16 -8.17
C ASN A 572 19.52 26.13 -9.09
N ASP A 573 20.70 25.75 -9.61
CA ASP A 573 21.48 26.61 -10.50
C ASP A 573 20.87 26.72 -11.92
N TYR A 574 20.05 25.74 -12.32
CA TYR A 574 19.39 25.68 -13.63
C TYR A 574 18.01 26.37 -13.58
N ASP A 575 18.02 27.69 -13.41
CA ASP A 575 16.80 28.51 -13.36
C ASP A 575 16.19 28.78 -14.75
N TYR A 576 15.11 29.58 -14.79
CA TYR A 576 14.42 29.94 -16.03
C TYR A 576 15.35 30.70 -16.99
N GLY A 577 16.08 31.69 -16.45
CA GLY A 577 16.98 32.54 -17.22
C GLY A 577 18.13 31.74 -17.83
N PHE A 578 18.63 30.74 -17.10
CA PHE A 578 19.60 29.76 -17.58
C PHE A 578 19.08 29.04 -18.83
N PHE A 579 17.91 28.37 -18.76
CA PHE A 579 17.39 27.62 -19.91
C PHE A 579 17.04 28.52 -21.09
N ALA A 580 16.41 29.67 -20.83
CA ALA A 580 16.04 30.61 -21.89
C ALA A 580 17.27 31.19 -22.62
N GLY A 581 18.41 31.32 -21.94
CA GLY A 581 19.67 31.68 -22.59
C GLY A 581 20.36 30.50 -23.27
N LEU A 582 20.27 29.29 -22.71
CA LEU A 582 20.86 28.06 -23.25
C LEU A 582 20.21 27.64 -24.57
N THR A 583 18.88 27.62 -24.63
CA THR A 583 18.11 27.36 -25.86
C THR A 583 18.27 28.50 -26.87
N GLY A 584 18.54 29.70 -26.38
CA GLY A 584 18.66 30.92 -27.16
C GLY A 584 17.33 31.64 -27.41
N ASP A 585 16.25 31.19 -26.75
CA ASP A 585 14.92 31.81 -26.84
C ASP A 585 14.96 33.29 -26.41
N ASN A 586 15.80 33.66 -25.42
CA ASN A 586 15.96 35.06 -24.99
C ASN A 586 16.87 35.90 -25.91
N PHE A 587 17.41 35.35 -26.99
CA PHE A 587 18.39 36.05 -27.82
C PHE A 587 17.96 36.20 -29.28
N ALA A 588 17.46 35.12 -29.88
CA ALA A 588 17.20 35.11 -31.31
C ALA A 588 15.78 35.60 -31.61
N GLN A 589 15.69 36.64 -32.45
CA GLN A 589 14.43 36.94 -33.14
C GLN A 589 14.13 35.81 -34.11
N VAL A 590 12.87 35.38 -34.20
CA VAL A 590 12.42 34.35 -35.15
C VAL A 590 11.47 34.93 -36.18
N TYR A 591 11.46 34.36 -37.39
CA TYR A 591 10.46 34.64 -38.42
C TYR A 591 10.22 33.42 -39.29
N SER A 592 8.94 33.08 -39.51
CA SER A 592 8.53 31.97 -40.37
C SER A 592 8.03 32.44 -41.72
N TYR A 593 8.44 31.75 -42.79
CA TYR A 593 8.04 32.02 -44.16
C TYR A 593 6.73 31.33 -44.55
N ASP A 594 6.39 30.21 -43.90
CA ASP A 594 5.37 29.28 -44.40
C ASP A 594 4.17 29.10 -43.46
N ARG A 595 4.41 28.89 -42.17
CA ARG A 595 3.36 28.59 -41.17
C ARG A 595 3.76 28.99 -39.75
N PHE A 596 2.79 29.03 -38.85
CA PHE A 596 3.08 29.16 -37.41
C PHE A 596 3.80 27.91 -36.90
N ARG A 597 4.89 28.10 -36.16
CA ARG A 597 5.75 27.00 -35.67
C ARG A 597 5.78 26.90 -34.15
N GLY A 598 5.33 27.92 -33.43
CA GLY A 598 5.36 28.04 -31.98
C GLY A 598 5.90 29.42 -31.56
N ASP A 599 6.26 29.54 -30.30
CA ASP A 599 6.51 30.84 -29.67
C ASP A 599 7.99 31.23 -29.67
N GLY A 600 8.94 30.31 -29.85
CA GLY A 600 10.37 30.62 -29.78
C GLY A 600 11.29 29.70 -30.59
N VAL A 601 12.61 29.88 -30.40
CA VAL A 601 13.67 29.08 -31.05
C VAL A 601 13.44 27.60 -30.85
N THR A 602 13.09 27.22 -29.61
CA THR A 602 12.83 25.83 -29.22
C THR A 602 11.78 25.18 -30.14
N ASP A 603 10.63 25.84 -30.33
CA ASP A 603 9.55 25.29 -31.16
C ASP A 603 9.94 25.21 -32.65
N TYR A 604 10.71 26.19 -33.14
CA TYR A 604 11.17 26.21 -34.53
C TYR A 604 12.12 25.04 -34.82
N PHE A 605 13.07 24.73 -33.93
CA PHE A 605 13.92 23.56 -34.12
C PHE A 605 13.13 22.24 -34.03
N LEU A 606 12.20 22.13 -33.08
CA LEU A 606 11.33 20.96 -32.95
C LEU A 606 10.37 20.74 -34.12
N SER A 607 10.03 21.79 -34.87
CA SER A 607 9.12 21.70 -36.02
C SER A 607 9.69 20.93 -37.23
N GLU A 608 10.97 20.55 -37.20
CA GLU A 608 11.65 19.82 -38.26
C GLU A 608 11.74 18.30 -37.97
N PRO A 609 11.77 17.41 -39.00
CA PRO A 609 11.70 15.94 -38.83
C PRO A 609 12.82 15.28 -37.99
N ARG A 610 13.90 16.00 -37.66
CA ARG A 610 15.00 15.56 -36.76
C ARG A 610 15.20 16.50 -35.57
N GLY A 611 14.22 17.37 -35.31
CA GLY A 611 14.29 18.43 -34.31
C GLY A 611 14.26 17.95 -32.86
N THR A 612 13.83 16.71 -32.60
CA THR A 612 13.72 16.16 -31.24
C THR A 612 15.06 16.04 -30.53
N ASN A 613 16.16 15.89 -31.28
CA ASN A 613 17.52 15.85 -30.73
C ASN A 613 17.88 17.16 -30.01
N PHE A 614 17.33 18.30 -30.44
CA PHE A 614 17.63 19.59 -29.83
C PHE A 614 17.27 19.61 -28.33
N ILE A 615 16.09 19.06 -27.98
CA ILE A 615 15.67 18.95 -26.58
C ILE A 615 16.60 18.02 -25.80
N GLU A 616 16.98 16.90 -26.40
CA GLU A 616 17.87 15.94 -25.73
C GLU A 616 19.27 16.50 -25.50
N GLU A 617 19.76 17.29 -26.46
CA GLU A 617 21.03 18.02 -26.35
C GLU A 617 21.00 19.06 -25.22
N VAL A 618 19.88 19.76 -25.00
CA VAL A 618 19.74 20.73 -23.89
C VAL A 618 20.00 20.06 -22.53
N PHE A 619 19.41 18.89 -22.27
CA PHE A 619 19.63 18.17 -21.03
C PHE A 619 21.01 17.47 -20.97
N ASP A 620 21.53 16.96 -22.10
CA ASP A 620 22.90 16.38 -22.14
C ASP A 620 23.98 17.43 -21.85
N GLU A 621 23.78 18.68 -22.30
CA GLU A 621 24.63 19.82 -21.97
C GLU A 621 24.62 20.14 -20.48
N CYS A 622 23.49 19.91 -19.79
CA CYS A 622 23.39 19.98 -18.33
C CYS A 622 23.93 18.73 -17.63
N GLY A 623 24.35 17.70 -18.38
CA GLY A 623 24.89 16.45 -17.84
C GLY A 623 23.87 15.35 -17.58
N TYR A 624 22.63 15.50 -18.05
CA TYR A 624 21.54 14.56 -17.81
C TYR A 624 21.19 13.76 -19.07
N ALA A 625 20.79 12.50 -18.85
CA ALA A 625 20.09 11.76 -19.90
C ALA A 625 18.70 12.36 -20.12
N SER A 626 18.20 12.35 -21.35
CA SER A 626 16.77 12.59 -21.60
C SER A 626 16.30 11.83 -22.82
N THR A 627 14.99 11.66 -22.94
CA THR A 627 14.36 11.04 -24.10
C THR A 627 13.10 11.79 -24.49
N PHE A 628 13.02 12.23 -25.74
CA PHE A 628 11.80 12.79 -26.32
C PHE A 628 10.99 11.67 -27.01
N VAL A 629 9.75 11.50 -26.59
CA VAL A 629 8.83 10.48 -27.11
C VAL A 629 7.68 11.17 -27.84
N THR A 630 7.62 11.02 -29.16
CA THR A 630 6.56 11.61 -29.99
C THR A 630 5.18 11.03 -29.67
N LEU A 631 4.11 11.79 -29.95
CA LEU A 631 2.73 11.29 -29.81
C LEU A 631 2.46 9.99 -30.58
N LYS A 632 3.13 9.80 -31.73
CA LYS A 632 3.05 8.55 -32.50
C LYS A 632 3.61 7.37 -31.70
N GLN A 633 4.82 7.51 -31.15
CA GLN A 633 5.44 6.49 -30.32
C GLN A 633 4.64 6.21 -29.04
N LEU A 634 4.08 7.26 -28.42
CA LEU A 634 3.18 7.15 -27.27
C LEU A 634 1.93 6.35 -27.62
N SER A 635 1.32 6.61 -28.77
CA SER A 635 0.13 5.88 -29.24
C SER A 635 0.43 4.41 -29.54
N ASP A 636 1.58 4.12 -30.15
CA ASP A 636 1.99 2.75 -30.48
C ASP A 636 2.31 1.90 -29.24
N ASN A 637 2.75 2.51 -28.13
CA ASN A 637 3.17 1.82 -26.91
C ASN A 637 2.59 2.45 -25.62
N ARG A 638 1.30 2.77 -25.63
CA ARG A 638 0.60 3.52 -24.57
C ARG A 638 0.88 3.04 -23.15
N SER A 639 0.64 1.75 -22.88
CA SER A 639 0.79 1.21 -21.52
C SER A 639 2.22 1.31 -20.99
N MET A 640 3.23 1.17 -21.86
CA MET A 640 4.63 1.27 -21.46
C MET A 640 4.95 2.68 -20.97
N TYR A 641 4.63 3.70 -21.77
CA TYR A 641 4.98 5.09 -21.44
C TYR A 641 4.17 5.66 -20.28
N VAL A 642 2.92 5.23 -20.11
CA VAL A 642 2.12 5.59 -18.92
C VAL A 642 2.75 5.00 -17.66
N ASN A 643 3.16 3.74 -17.69
CA ASN A 643 3.87 3.13 -16.56
C ASN A 643 5.21 3.84 -16.28
N THR A 644 5.92 4.27 -17.33
CA THR A 644 7.14 5.09 -17.16
C THR A 644 6.83 6.43 -16.51
N LEU A 645 5.77 7.14 -16.93
CA LEU A 645 5.33 8.39 -16.29
C LEU A 645 4.99 8.18 -14.82
N ILE A 646 4.20 7.16 -14.50
CA ILE A 646 3.86 6.80 -13.12
C ILE A 646 5.13 6.60 -12.29
N SER A 647 6.10 5.84 -12.83
CA SER A 647 7.38 5.63 -12.16
C SER A 647 8.13 6.94 -11.91
N TYR A 648 8.09 7.91 -12.82
CA TYR A 648 8.74 9.22 -12.63
C TYR A 648 8.08 10.00 -11.49
N ILE A 649 6.74 10.11 -11.53
CA ILE A 649 5.95 10.81 -10.50
C ILE A 649 6.13 10.17 -9.12
N ASP A 650 6.17 8.84 -9.05
CA ASP A 650 6.40 8.11 -7.80
C ASP A 650 7.79 8.35 -7.20
N ASN A 651 8.77 8.70 -8.04
CA ASN A 651 10.09 9.14 -7.60
C ASN A 651 10.20 10.67 -7.41
N GLY A 652 9.07 11.40 -7.46
CA GLY A 652 9.03 12.84 -7.25
C GLY A 652 9.45 13.68 -8.46
N LEU A 653 9.55 13.07 -9.65
CA LEU A 653 9.98 13.75 -10.87
C LEU A 653 8.81 14.00 -11.82
N PRO A 654 8.60 15.25 -12.28
CA PRO A 654 7.61 15.55 -13.29
C PRO A 654 8.04 15.07 -14.68
N VAL A 655 7.07 14.90 -15.57
CA VAL A 655 7.30 14.58 -16.99
C VAL A 655 6.84 15.76 -17.84
N ILE A 656 7.73 16.30 -18.68
CA ILE A 656 7.38 17.43 -19.55
C ILE A 656 6.53 16.90 -20.72
N TYR A 657 5.52 17.65 -21.13
CA TYR A 657 4.77 17.39 -22.35
C TYR A 657 4.73 18.64 -23.24
N ASN A 658 4.54 18.42 -24.53
CA ASN A 658 4.19 19.46 -25.50
C ASN A 658 2.99 19.00 -26.34
N HIS A 659 1.93 19.81 -26.40
CA HIS A 659 0.73 19.50 -27.17
C HIS A 659 0.12 20.73 -27.85
N TRP A 660 0.16 20.76 -29.18
CA TRP A 660 -0.38 21.79 -30.07
C TRP A 660 -1.47 21.16 -30.96
N GLY A 661 -2.70 21.14 -30.46
CA GLY A 661 -3.83 20.49 -31.12
C GLY A 661 -5.16 20.81 -30.45
N LYS A 662 -6.26 20.50 -31.15
CA LYS A 662 -7.60 20.63 -30.57
C LYS A 662 -7.80 19.54 -29.52
N ASN A 663 -7.64 19.88 -28.24
CA ASN A 663 -8.06 19.04 -27.13
C ASN A 663 -9.24 19.68 -26.37
N PRO A 664 -10.12 18.87 -25.74
CA PRO A 664 -11.34 19.36 -25.08
C PRO A 664 -11.08 20.28 -23.88
N ASN A 665 -9.84 20.35 -23.39
CA ASN A 665 -9.47 21.09 -22.19
C ASN A 665 -8.58 22.32 -22.47
N ILE A 666 -8.39 22.70 -23.75
CA ILE A 666 -7.63 23.91 -24.17
C ILE A 666 -6.19 23.89 -23.63
N ILE A 667 -5.56 22.71 -23.60
CA ILE A 667 -4.16 22.56 -23.19
C ILE A 667 -3.28 22.83 -24.40
N TRP A 668 -2.79 24.06 -24.55
CA TRP A 668 -1.91 24.44 -25.66
C TRP A 668 -0.46 24.55 -25.19
N GLY A 669 0.45 23.97 -25.95
CA GLY A 669 1.89 24.10 -25.78
C GLY A 669 2.47 23.22 -24.68
N TRP A 670 3.46 23.78 -24.00
CA TRP A 670 4.31 23.07 -23.05
C TRP A 670 3.69 23.03 -21.64
N GLY A 671 3.94 21.93 -20.93
CA GLY A 671 3.61 21.82 -19.51
C GLY A 671 4.29 20.64 -18.86
N VAL A 672 3.96 20.40 -17.60
CA VAL A 672 4.48 19.26 -16.82
C VAL A 672 3.33 18.45 -16.27
N PHE A 673 3.45 17.12 -16.35
CA PHE A 673 2.68 16.22 -15.51
C PHE A 673 3.32 16.17 -14.13
N VAL A 674 2.52 16.46 -13.11
CA VAL A 674 2.91 16.51 -11.70
C VAL A 674 2.25 15.42 -10.88
N GLY A 675 1.32 14.68 -11.49
CA GLY A 675 0.59 13.63 -10.80
C GLY A 675 -0.26 12.80 -11.74
N TYR A 676 -0.94 11.82 -11.16
CA TYR A 676 -1.88 10.97 -11.86
C TYR A 676 -2.97 10.47 -10.90
N GLU A 677 -4.11 10.06 -11.46
CA GLU A 677 -5.23 9.40 -10.78
C GLU A 677 -5.62 8.15 -11.60
N ASP A 678 -6.31 7.21 -10.96
CA ASP A 678 -6.81 5.96 -11.57
C ASP A 678 -5.77 5.17 -12.39
N TYR A 679 -4.56 5.00 -11.84
CA TYR A 679 -3.45 4.29 -12.48
C TYR A 679 -3.05 4.91 -13.84
N GLY A 680 -3.09 6.23 -13.94
CA GLY A 680 -2.68 6.98 -15.14
C GLY A 680 -3.77 7.09 -16.20
N LYS A 681 -5.03 6.77 -15.87
CA LYS A 681 -6.17 7.10 -16.74
C LYS A 681 -6.43 8.60 -16.76
N THR A 682 -6.20 9.27 -15.62
CA THR A 682 -6.26 10.73 -15.49
C THR A 682 -4.87 11.22 -15.11
N LEU A 683 -4.39 12.24 -15.81
CA LEU A 683 -3.10 12.88 -15.57
C LEU A 683 -3.33 14.26 -14.93
N LEU A 684 -2.52 14.58 -13.93
CA LEU A 684 -2.52 15.89 -13.28
C LEU A 684 -1.41 16.73 -13.90
N TYR A 685 -1.75 17.90 -14.41
CA TYR A 685 -0.81 18.76 -15.13
C TYR A 685 -0.78 20.19 -14.59
N ILE A 686 0.36 20.85 -14.76
CA ILE A 686 0.53 22.29 -14.56
C ILE A 686 1.05 22.91 -15.85
N THR A 687 0.48 24.05 -16.22
CA THR A 687 1.00 24.91 -17.27
C THR A 687 0.85 26.39 -16.89
N SER A 688 1.65 27.27 -17.49
CA SER A 688 1.53 28.73 -17.30
C SER A 688 1.59 29.15 -15.81
N GLU A 689 0.72 30.09 -15.41
CA GLU A 689 0.61 30.63 -14.06
C GLU A 689 -0.32 29.81 -13.11
N MET A 690 -0.63 28.55 -13.47
CA MET A 690 -1.51 27.70 -12.65
C MET A 690 -0.91 27.45 -11.26
N LYS A 691 -1.72 27.69 -10.22
CA LYS A 691 -1.34 27.45 -8.81
C LYS A 691 -1.71 26.05 -8.31
N GLU A 692 -2.69 25.44 -8.95
CA GLU A 692 -3.21 24.12 -8.63
C GLU A 692 -3.24 23.26 -9.90
N PRO A 693 -3.02 21.93 -9.81
CA PRO A 693 -3.02 21.06 -10.99
C PRO A 693 -4.39 20.95 -11.66
N GLY A 694 -4.39 20.99 -12.98
CA GLY A 694 -5.52 20.61 -13.83
C GLY A 694 -5.60 19.09 -13.98
N ARG A 695 -6.75 18.60 -14.45
CA ARG A 695 -7.00 17.16 -14.76
C ARG A 695 -7.25 16.99 -16.24
N VAL A 696 -6.67 15.95 -16.83
CA VAL A 696 -6.92 15.56 -18.23
C VAL A 696 -6.94 14.04 -18.35
N THR A 697 -7.84 13.50 -19.17
CA THR A 697 -7.83 12.06 -19.44
C THR A 697 -6.69 11.70 -20.39
N LEU A 698 -6.15 10.49 -20.25
CA LEU A 698 -5.10 10.01 -21.13
C LEU A 698 -5.55 9.94 -22.60
N ASP A 699 -6.83 9.65 -22.85
CA ASP A 699 -7.38 9.64 -24.21
C ASP A 699 -7.37 11.04 -24.83
N ASP A 700 -7.76 12.07 -24.07
CA ASP A 700 -7.76 13.46 -24.56
C ASP A 700 -6.35 13.99 -24.86
N MET A 701 -5.32 13.47 -24.17
CA MET A 701 -3.92 13.85 -24.45
C MET A 701 -3.32 13.14 -25.67
N LEU A 702 -3.82 11.96 -26.02
CA LEU A 702 -3.28 11.14 -27.11
C LEU A 702 -4.11 11.24 -28.40
N HIS A 703 -5.38 11.64 -28.32
CA HIS A 703 -6.29 11.74 -29.45
C HIS A 703 -6.66 13.20 -29.75
N GLY A 704 -6.10 13.75 -30.83
CA GLY A 704 -6.44 15.07 -31.33
C GLY A 704 -5.93 15.28 -32.77
N GLU A 705 -6.63 16.11 -33.54
CA GLU A 705 -6.10 16.60 -34.82
C GLU A 705 -4.92 17.53 -34.53
N LEU A 706 -3.72 17.10 -34.93
CA LEU A 706 -2.51 17.91 -34.84
C LEU A 706 -2.61 19.09 -35.81
N MET A 707 -2.04 20.23 -35.43
CA MET A 707 -1.90 21.33 -36.37
C MET A 707 -0.98 20.88 -37.54
N PRO A 708 -1.35 21.18 -38.80
CA PRO A 708 -0.54 20.80 -39.95
C PRO A 708 0.91 21.29 -39.84
N GLY A 709 1.88 20.39 -39.97
CA GLY A 709 3.30 20.72 -39.91
C GLY A 709 3.89 20.83 -38.50
N GLN A 710 3.17 20.36 -37.48
CA GLN A 710 3.63 20.24 -36.07
C GLN A 710 3.67 18.77 -35.60
N GLU A 711 3.74 17.80 -36.51
CA GLU A 711 3.69 16.38 -36.19
C GLU A 711 4.86 15.91 -35.31
N TYR A 712 5.99 16.62 -35.39
CA TYR A 712 7.24 16.26 -34.72
C TYR A 712 7.47 16.98 -33.38
N CYS A 713 6.75 18.08 -33.11
CA CYS A 713 6.94 18.84 -31.87
C CYS A 713 6.09 18.34 -30.70
N ASN A 714 5.14 17.43 -30.95
CA ASN A 714 4.21 16.94 -29.94
C ASN A 714 4.69 15.63 -29.31
N GLY A 715 4.81 15.60 -27.99
CA GLY A 715 5.36 14.46 -27.28
C GLY A 715 5.62 14.69 -25.80
N TRP A 716 6.23 13.69 -25.15
CA TRP A 716 6.62 13.72 -23.74
C TRP A 716 8.15 13.63 -23.61
N ILE A 717 8.72 14.29 -22.61
CA ILE A 717 10.15 14.26 -22.32
C ILE A 717 10.38 13.65 -20.94
N PHE A 718 11.20 12.62 -20.92
CA PHE A 718 11.65 11.94 -19.72
C PHE A 718 13.11 12.30 -19.45
N VAL A 719 13.38 13.02 -18.36
CA VAL A 719 14.75 13.38 -17.94
C VAL A 719 15.26 12.33 -16.96
N GLY A 720 16.28 11.58 -17.38
CA GLY A 720 16.83 10.45 -16.66
C GLY A 720 17.96 10.82 -15.71
N GLU A 721 18.87 9.86 -15.49
CA GLU A 721 19.96 9.98 -14.51
C GLU A 721 21.04 10.98 -14.94
N LYS A 722 21.69 11.60 -13.95
CA LYS A 722 22.88 12.44 -14.13
C LYS A 722 24.05 11.58 -14.60
N ARG A 723 24.65 11.93 -15.74
CA ARG A 723 25.76 11.21 -16.39
C ARG A 723 27.12 11.82 -16.08
N LYS A 724 27.17 13.14 -15.91
CA LYS A 724 28.41 13.90 -15.69
C LYS A 724 28.11 15.18 -14.91
N ASP A 725 29.06 15.62 -14.10
CA ASP A 725 29.03 16.98 -13.58
C ASP A 725 29.52 17.96 -14.64
N VAL A 726 28.88 19.13 -14.70
CA VAL A 726 29.14 20.14 -15.72
C VAL A 726 29.61 21.44 -15.07
N ASN A 727 30.65 22.04 -15.63
CA ASN A 727 31.12 23.35 -15.22
C ASN A 727 30.24 24.44 -15.84
N LEU A 728 29.45 25.14 -15.02
CA LEU A 728 28.57 26.22 -15.47
C LEU A 728 29.34 27.32 -16.22
N ALA A 729 30.54 27.69 -15.78
CA ALA A 729 31.32 28.73 -16.44
C ALA A 729 31.65 28.37 -17.91
N GLU A 730 32.01 27.11 -18.16
CA GLU A 730 32.28 26.60 -19.51
C GLU A 730 31.01 26.57 -20.36
N LEU A 731 29.87 26.21 -19.78
CA LEU A 731 28.60 26.15 -20.50
C LEU A 731 28.13 27.55 -20.95
N TYR A 732 28.13 28.51 -20.03
CA TYR A 732 27.81 29.90 -20.34
C TYR A 732 28.75 30.46 -21.43
N ARG A 733 30.06 30.21 -21.31
CA ARG A 733 31.03 30.60 -22.33
C ARG A 733 30.71 29.98 -23.69
N LYS A 734 30.51 28.66 -23.75
CA LYS A 734 30.18 27.94 -24.98
C LYS A 734 28.94 28.53 -25.65
N ARG A 735 27.89 28.82 -24.87
CA ARG A 735 26.66 29.40 -25.40
C ARG A 735 26.85 30.81 -25.95
N ILE A 736 27.57 31.68 -25.24
CA ILE A 736 27.88 33.05 -25.70
C ILE A 736 28.68 33.02 -27.01
N LEU A 737 29.73 32.20 -27.07
CA LEU A 737 30.59 32.10 -28.27
C LEU A 737 29.89 31.46 -29.47
N SER A 738 28.85 30.66 -29.23
CA SER A 738 28.04 30.03 -30.28
C SER A 738 26.79 30.85 -30.65
N LEU A 739 26.60 32.04 -30.06
CA LEU A 739 25.43 32.86 -30.32
C LEU A 739 25.32 33.34 -31.78
N PRO A 740 26.41 33.76 -32.46
CA PRO A 740 26.33 34.19 -33.86
C PRO A 740 25.79 33.12 -34.82
N GLN A 741 26.13 31.85 -34.57
CA GLN A 741 25.66 30.73 -35.37
C GLN A 741 24.14 30.59 -35.23
N LEU A 742 23.60 30.77 -34.02
CA LEU A 742 22.15 30.77 -33.79
C LEU A 742 21.49 31.98 -34.47
N LEU A 743 22.04 33.17 -34.31
CA LEU A 743 21.50 34.42 -34.90
C LEU A 743 21.56 34.45 -36.43
N SER A 744 22.28 33.52 -37.06
CA SER A 744 22.44 33.44 -38.51
C SER A 744 21.68 32.27 -39.14
N VAL A 745 20.86 31.52 -38.38
CA VAL A 745 20.09 30.39 -38.90
C VAL A 745 19.13 30.86 -39.98
N LYS A 746 19.18 30.21 -41.14
CA LYS A 746 18.26 30.40 -42.25
C LYS A 746 17.99 29.06 -42.94
N THR A 747 16.71 28.69 -43.03
CA THR A 747 16.22 27.49 -43.69
C THR A 747 15.26 27.88 -44.81
N GLU A 748 14.70 26.90 -45.52
CA GLU A 748 13.62 27.14 -46.48
C GLU A 748 12.32 27.62 -45.79
N GLY A 749 12.11 27.24 -44.53
CA GLY A 749 10.86 27.51 -43.80
C GLY A 749 10.92 28.69 -42.83
N TYR A 750 12.10 29.05 -42.31
CA TYR A 750 12.25 30.11 -41.32
C TYR A 750 13.66 30.69 -41.26
N CYS A 751 13.82 31.82 -40.56
CA CYS A 751 15.11 32.44 -40.29
C CYS A 751 15.16 33.10 -38.91
N PHE A 752 16.37 33.29 -38.38
CA PHE A 752 16.63 33.92 -37.08
C PHE A 752 17.44 35.23 -37.19
N GLY A 753 17.50 35.97 -36.08
CA GLY A 753 18.34 37.15 -35.89
C GLY A 753 17.99 38.31 -36.81
N ALA A 754 18.99 38.97 -37.39
CA ALA A 754 18.79 40.14 -38.23
C ALA A 754 17.94 39.82 -39.48
N GLU A 755 18.11 38.63 -40.06
CA GLU A 755 17.35 38.19 -41.22
C GLU A 755 15.86 38.02 -40.92
N ALA A 756 15.52 37.62 -39.69
CA ALA A 756 14.13 37.54 -39.24
C ALA A 756 13.43 38.90 -39.30
N PHE A 757 14.08 39.95 -38.78
CA PHE A 757 13.55 41.32 -38.86
C PHE A 757 13.42 41.82 -40.30
N ARG A 758 14.43 41.56 -41.16
CA ARG A 758 14.37 41.98 -42.57
C ARG A 758 13.27 41.26 -43.34
N SER A 759 13.13 39.96 -43.12
CA SER A 759 12.08 39.15 -43.74
C SER A 759 10.69 39.61 -43.30
N TRP A 760 10.52 39.85 -42.01
CA TRP A 760 9.28 40.39 -41.44
C TRP A 760 8.91 41.75 -42.04
N ALA A 761 9.88 42.68 -42.11
CA ALA A 761 9.69 44.00 -42.72
C ALA A 761 9.32 43.90 -44.20
N ALA A 762 10.01 43.03 -44.95
CA ALA A 762 9.78 42.84 -46.38
C ALA A 762 8.38 42.30 -46.67
N ASP A 763 7.92 41.30 -45.91
CA ASP A 763 6.60 40.71 -46.09
C ASP A 763 5.47 41.73 -45.86
N ILE A 764 5.58 42.56 -44.81
CA ILE A 764 4.60 43.62 -44.54
C ILE A 764 4.60 44.65 -45.68
N GLU A 765 5.77 45.12 -46.10
CA GLU A 765 5.90 46.17 -47.10
C GLU A 765 5.42 45.71 -48.48
N ASN A 766 5.74 44.47 -48.84
CA ASN A 766 5.35 43.82 -50.10
C ASN A 766 3.87 43.41 -50.15
N GLY A 767 3.10 43.70 -49.10
CA GLY A 767 1.66 43.54 -49.13
C GLY A 767 1.16 42.15 -48.75
N LYS A 768 1.85 41.41 -47.87
CA LYS A 768 1.36 40.12 -47.34
C LYS A 768 -0.07 40.16 -46.82
N PHE A 769 -0.49 41.29 -46.27
CA PHE A 769 -1.83 41.53 -45.73
C PHE A 769 -2.78 42.23 -46.72
N ASP A 770 -2.33 42.48 -47.96
CA ASP A 770 -3.15 43.14 -48.98
C ASP A 770 -4.29 42.21 -49.41
N GLY A 771 -5.53 42.67 -49.24
CA GLY A 771 -6.72 41.91 -49.59
C GLY A 771 -7.19 40.90 -48.52
N MET A 772 -6.46 40.74 -47.42
CA MET A 772 -6.90 39.93 -46.27
C MET A 772 -8.12 40.57 -45.60
N LYS A 773 -9.09 39.74 -45.21
CA LYS A 773 -10.29 40.20 -44.51
C LYS A 773 -10.11 40.16 -42.99
N PRO A 774 -10.86 40.97 -42.21
CA PRO A 774 -10.77 40.97 -40.76
C PRO A 774 -10.99 39.59 -40.12
N GLU A 775 -11.82 38.74 -40.72
CA GLU A 775 -12.12 37.40 -40.19
C GLU A 775 -10.98 36.38 -40.41
N GLU A 776 -10.06 36.69 -41.32
CA GLU A 776 -8.90 35.84 -41.66
C GLU A 776 -7.65 36.24 -40.86
N PHE A 777 -7.67 37.43 -40.24
CA PHE A 777 -6.53 37.98 -39.53
C PHE A 777 -6.50 37.50 -38.08
N ASP A 778 -5.58 36.57 -37.79
CA ASP A 778 -5.21 36.23 -36.43
C ASP A 778 -3.94 37.02 -36.05
N PRO A 779 -4.05 38.05 -35.18
CA PRO A 779 -2.91 38.89 -34.85
C PRO A 779 -1.80 38.09 -34.15
N TRP A 780 -2.12 37.03 -33.39
CA TRP A 780 -1.12 36.26 -32.66
C TRP A 780 -0.18 35.52 -33.58
N TYR A 781 -0.72 34.57 -34.35
CA TYR A 781 0.08 33.71 -35.22
C TYR A 781 0.74 34.47 -36.36
N MET A 782 0.14 35.59 -36.80
CA MET A 782 0.61 36.31 -37.99
C MET A 782 1.55 37.47 -37.67
N TYR A 783 1.54 38.04 -36.45
CA TYR A 783 2.31 39.24 -36.15
C TYR A 783 2.79 39.36 -34.69
N THR A 784 1.90 39.27 -33.70
CA THR A 784 2.23 39.67 -32.32
C THR A 784 3.14 38.68 -31.60
N VAL A 785 3.22 37.41 -32.03
CA VAL A 785 4.27 36.49 -31.55
C VAL A 785 5.67 37.07 -31.81
N TYR A 786 5.92 37.66 -32.98
CA TYR A 786 7.21 38.25 -33.33
C TYR A 786 7.53 39.51 -32.50
N VAL A 787 6.50 40.29 -32.15
CA VAL A 787 6.62 41.42 -31.20
C VAL A 787 6.96 40.89 -29.81
N CYS A 788 6.32 39.80 -29.38
CA CYS A 788 6.60 39.16 -28.10
C CYS A 788 8.05 38.68 -28.01
N ASN A 789 8.57 38.03 -29.05
CA ASN A 789 9.98 37.64 -29.12
C ASN A 789 10.91 38.86 -29.02
N LEU A 790 10.64 39.91 -29.80
CA LEU A 790 11.41 41.14 -29.77
C LEU A 790 11.45 41.76 -28.36
N ALA A 791 10.27 41.91 -27.74
CA ALA A 791 10.13 42.50 -26.41
C ALA A 791 10.85 41.68 -25.35
N THR A 792 10.73 40.35 -25.41
CA THR A 792 11.37 39.42 -24.49
C THR A 792 12.90 39.45 -24.65
N ASN A 793 13.39 39.37 -25.89
CA ASN A 793 14.82 39.37 -26.18
C ASN A 793 15.49 40.67 -25.73
N GLY A 794 14.83 41.81 -26.00
CA GLY A 794 15.32 43.12 -25.58
C GLY A 794 15.32 43.33 -24.06
N SER A 795 14.45 42.63 -23.31
CA SER A 795 14.22 42.93 -21.88
C SER A 795 14.72 41.85 -20.91
N CYS A 796 14.85 40.59 -21.34
CA CYS A 796 15.00 39.44 -20.44
C CYS A 796 16.34 38.70 -20.61
N CYS A 797 17.14 39.04 -21.61
CA CYS A 797 18.44 38.39 -21.83
C CYS A 797 19.52 38.80 -20.82
N HIS A 798 19.36 39.93 -20.15
CA HIS A 798 20.39 40.53 -19.29
C HIS A 798 20.77 39.65 -18.10
N SER A 799 19.82 38.92 -17.51
CA SER A 799 20.11 38.01 -16.38
C SER A 799 21.11 36.93 -16.77
N PHE A 800 20.95 36.32 -17.95
CA PHE A 800 21.87 35.32 -18.49
C PHE A 800 23.22 35.94 -18.81
N LEU A 801 23.24 37.12 -19.46
CA LEU A 801 24.47 37.83 -19.81
C LEU A 801 25.27 38.25 -18.56
N ASP A 802 24.59 38.71 -17.51
CA ASP A 802 25.21 39.08 -16.24
C ASP A 802 25.84 37.88 -15.54
N ARG A 803 25.12 36.75 -15.52
CA ARG A 803 25.65 35.49 -14.97
C ARG A 803 26.82 34.97 -15.81
N ALA A 804 26.76 35.09 -17.14
CA ALA A 804 27.84 34.72 -18.05
C ALA A 804 29.12 35.54 -17.77
N LEU A 805 28.99 36.86 -17.61
CA LEU A 805 30.11 37.77 -17.33
C LEU A 805 30.68 37.54 -15.92
N LEU A 806 29.82 37.28 -14.93
CA LEU A 806 30.26 36.95 -13.57
C LEU A 806 31.13 35.68 -13.54
N LEU A 807 30.73 34.65 -14.28
CA LEU A 807 31.45 33.38 -14.38
C LEU A 807 32.64 33.43 -15.33
N ASN A 808 32.62 34.32 -16.33
CA ASN A 808 33.68 34.49 -17.32
C ASN A 808 34.08 35.98 -17.49
N PRO A 809 34.82 36.56 -16.53
CA PRO A 809 35.14 37.99 -16.54
C PRO A 809 36.01 38.47 -17.71
N ASP A 810 36.63 37.55 -18.45
CA ASP A 810 37.41 37.81 -19.66
C ASP A 810 36.52 38.11 -20.89
N LEU A 811 35.26 37.70 -20.91
CA LEU A 811 34.31 37.96 -22.00
C LEU A 811 33.71 39.39 -21.91
N LYS A 812 34.57 40.41 -21.82
CA LYS A 812 34.15 41.81 -21.60
C LYS A 812 33.24 42.37 -22.69
N PHE A 813 33.29 41.82 -23.91
CA PHE A 813 32.40 42.22 -25.01
C PHE A 813 30.92 41.95 -24.70
N ILE A 814 30.60 41.12 -23.70
CA ILE A 814 29.23 40.94 -23.19
C ILE A 814 28.60 42.28 -22.76
N GLU A 815 29.37 43.24 -22.24
CA GLU A 815 28.85 44.56 -21.87
C GLU A 815 28.26 45.31 -23.08
N GLU A 816 28.87 45.17 -24.25
CA GLU A 816 28.37 45.75 -25.50
C GLU A 816 27.09 45.04 -25.97
N ILE A 817 27.06 43.71 -25.91
CA ILE A 817 25.86 42.92 -26.23
C ILE A 817 24.69 43.32 -25.34
N ARG A 818 24.91 43.45 -24.03
CA ARG A 818 23.90 43.91 -23.06
C ARG A 818 23.34 45.28 -23.44
N ARG A 819 24.21 46.22 -23.82
CA ARG A 819 23.81 47.58 -24.24
C ARG A 819 22.99 47.56 -25.53
N LEU A 820 23.33 46.70 -26.48
CA LEU A 820 22.62 46.60 -27.76
C LEU A 820 21.21 45.98 -27.59
N TYR A 821 21.04 44.97 -26.75
CA TYR A 821 19.69 44.47 -26.42
C TYR A 821 18.86 45.50 -25.64
N GLU A 822 19.47 46.26 -24.73
CA GLU A 822 18.82 47.40 -24.06
C GLU A 822 18.42 48.49 -25.07
N GLN A 823 19.22 48.72 -26.11
CA GLN A 823 18.83 49.60 -27.21
C GLN A 823 17.61 49.06 -27.97
N MET A 824 17.54 47.75 -28.24
CA MET A 824 16.35 47.14 -28.83
C MET A 824 15.10 47.36 -27.96
N ARG A 825 15.21 47.17 -26.63
CA ARG A 825 14.10 47.45 -25.70
C ARG A 825 13.58 48.87 -25.86
N ARG A 826 14.49 49.85 -25.91
CA ARG A 826 14.12 51.26 -26.11
C ARG A 826 13.45 51.51 -27.46
N MET A 827 13.98 50.91 -28.53
CA MET A 827 13.37 51.01 -29.86
C MET A 827 11.96 50.40 -29.93
N TRP A 828 11.65 49.46 -29.05
CA TRP A 828 10.33 48.83 -28.97
C TRP A 828 9.31 49.73 -28.27
N ASN A 829 9.62 50.32 -27.11
CA ASN A 829 8.63 51.08 -26.32
C ASN A 829 9.14 52.28 -25.49
N GLU A 830 10.38 52.74 -25.65
CA GLU A 830 10.95 53.90 -24.90
C GLU A 830 11.62 54.95 -25.81
N GLN A 831 11.05 55.26 -26.99
CA GLN A 831 11.52 56.33 -27.89
C GLN A 831 10.49 57.46 -28.07
N ASN A 832 9.74 57.79 -27.01
CA ASN A 832 8.93 59.01 -26.91
C ASN A 832 8.04 59.30 -28.15
N GLY A 833 7.41 58.27 -28.73
CA GLY A 833 6.51 58.42 -29.88
C GLY A 833 7.07 57.94 -31.22
N GLU A 834 8.36 57.59 -31.28
CA GLU A 834 9.02 57.03 -32.47
C GLU A 834 9.29 55.52 -32.36
N ASP A 835 9.05 54.92 -31.19
CA ASP A 835 9.18 53.49 -30.93
C ASP A 835 8.09 52.66 -31.63
N LEU A 836 8.34 51.34 -31.73
CA LEU A 836 7.47 50.41 -32.45
C LEU A 836 6.03 50.39 -31.89
N GLU A 837 5.85 50.45 -30.56
CA GLU A 837 4.52 50.55 -29.94
C GLU A 837 3.80 51.84 -30.36
N ALA A 838 4.46 52.99 -30.22
CA ALA A 838 3.85 54.29 -30.51
C ALA A 838 3.46 54.49 -31.98
N ILE A 839 4.22 53.91 -32.92
CA ILE A 839 3.88 53.96 -34.35
C ILE A 839 2.79 52.95 -34.76
N GLY A 840 2.28 52.18 -33.80
CA GLY A 840 1.21 51.19 -34.00
C GLY A 840 1.68 49.88 -34.62
N GLY A 841 2.97 49.55 -34.47
CA GLY A 841 3.60 48.31 -34.91
C GLY A 841 3.85 47.29 -33.79
N GLY A 842 3.40 47.57 -32.56
CA GLY A 842 3.59 46.72 -31.38
C GLY A 842 2.42 45.77 -31.11
N PHE A 843 2.12 45.49 -29.83
CA PHE A 843 1.10 44.51 -29.43
C PHE A 843 -0.33 44.85 -29.88
N ASN A 844 -0.66 46.14 -30.01
CA ASN A 844 -1.98 46.62 -30.44
C ASN A 844 -2.10 46.77 -31.97
N ILE A 845 -1.40 45.94 -32.75
CA ILE A 845 -1.43 45.97 -34.21
C ILE A 845 -2.86 45.77 -34.74
N THR A 846 -3.19 46.45 -35.83
CA THR A 846 -4.47 46.27 -36.52
C THR A 846 -4.24 45.92 -37.98
N LEU A 847 -5.13 45.12 -38.57
CA LEU A 847 -5.09 44.81 -40.00
C LEU A 847 -5.06 46.09 -40.86
N ASN A 848 -5.80 47.12 -40.45
CA ASN A 848 -5.79 48.42 -41.12
C ASN A 848 -4.40 49.08 -41.13
N ALA A 849 -3.63 48.97 -40.05
CA ALA A 849 -2.27 49.51 -40.01
C ALA A 849 -1.31 48.77 -40.96
N LEU A 850 -1.52 47.46 -41.16
CA LEU A 850 -0.74 46.63 -42.07
C LEU A 850 -1.15 46.83 -43.55
N GLN A 851 -2.39 47.24 -43.81
CA GLN A 851 -2.90 47.52 -45.16
C GLN A 851 -2.64 48.96 -45.61
N ASP A 852 -2.58 49.92 -44.69
CA ASP A 852 -2.24 51.30 -45.01
C ASP A 852 -0.77 51.43 -45.41
N LYS A 853 -0.51 51.83 -46.65
CA LYS A 853 0.85 51.92 -47.22
C LYS A 853 1.78 52.84 -46.43
N ASN A 854 1.28 53.95 -45.88
CA ASN A 854 2.11 54.90 -45.14
C ASN A 854 2.43 54.36 -43.73
N ARG A 855 1.44 53.77 -43.05
CA ARG A 855 1.63 53.19 -41.71
C ARG A 855 2.54 51.96 -41.76
N ARG A 856 2.29 51.03 -42.67
CA ARG A 856 3.10 49.81 -42.80
C ARG A 856 4.55 50.07 -43.20
N SER A 857 4.79 51.09 -44.04
CA SER A 857 6.16 51.48 -44.43
C SER A 857 6.96 52.03 -43.23
N ARG A 858 6.31 52.76 -42.31
CA ARG A 858 6.95 53.22 -41.07
C ARG A 858 7.30 52.05 -40.14
N ILE A 859 6.40 51.07 -40.02
CA ILE A 859 6.65 49.85 -39.26
C ILE A 859 7.83 49.08 -39.86
N ALA A 860 7.80 48.82 -41.17
CA ALA A 860 8.87 48.11 -41.87
C ALA A 860 10.24 48.82 -41.76
N ALA A 861 10.27 50.16 -41.83
CA ALA A 861 11.48 50.92 -41.59
C ALA A 861 12.04 50.72 -40.18
N LYS A 862 11.19 50.78 -39.14
CA LYS A 862 11.59 50.54 -37.75
C LYS A 862 12.10 49.10 -37.55
N LEU A 863 11.47 48.11 -38.18
CA LEU A 863 11.94 46.72 -38.18
C LEU A 863 13.33 46.55 -38.81
N ARG A 864 13.67 47.34 -39.85
CA ARG A 864 15.03 47.34 -40.42
C ARG A 864 16.06 47.96 -39.47
N GLU A 865 15.69 48.97 -38.68
CA GLU A 865 16.57 49.49 -37.62
C GLU A 865 16.87 48.40 -36.57
N PHE A 866 15.88 47.56 -36.23
CA PHE A 866 16.10 46.39 -35.35
C PHE A 866 17.06 45.40 -36.00
N ALA A 867 16.94 45.14 -37.31
CA ALA A 867 17.87 44.28 -38.03
C ALA A 867 19.31 44.81 -37.97
N GLU A 868 19.54 46.12 -38.15
CA GLU A 868 20.87 46.73 -38.01
C GLU A 868 21.44 46.58 -36.59
N THR A 869 20.57 46.68 -35.57
CA THR A 869 20.98 46.46 -34.18
C THR A 869 21.32 44.98 -33.94
N ALA A 870 20.55 44.06 -34.53
CA ALA A 870 20.82 42.62 -34.48
C ALA A 870 22.14 42.25 -35.17
N ASP A 871 22.50 42.89 -36.29
CA ASP A 871 23.80 42.71 -36.94
C ASP A 871 24.95 43.13 -36.02
N LYS A 872 24.78 44.26 -35.30
CA LYS A 872 25.78 44.74 -34.33
C LYS A 872 25.95 43.76 -33.18
N ILE A 873 24.86 43.15 -32.70
CA ILE A 873 24.91 42.10 -31.66
C ILE A 873 25.72 40.90 -32.15
N ALA A 874 25.41 40.40 -33.35
CA ALA A 874 26.15 39.29 -33.95
C ALA A 874 27.63 39.64 -34.16
N ALA A 875 27.94 40.86 -34.61
CA ALA A 875 29.31 41.33 -34.79
C ALA A 875 30.08 41.47 -33.45
N ALA A 876 29.43 41.97 -32.40
CA ALA A 876 30.02 42.11 -31.07
C ALA A 876 30.42 40.75 -30.47
N CYS A 877 29.71 39.68 -30.81
CA CYS A 877 30.04 38.32 -30.40
C CYS A 877 31.27 37.74 -31.12
N HIS A 878 31.70 38.33 -32.25
CA HIS A 878 32.86 37.89 -33.04
C HIS A 878 34.17 38.62 -32.68
N GLY A 879 34.13 39.59 -31.76
CA GLY A 879 35.29 40.39 -31.39
C GLY A 879 36.29 39.64 -30.49
N GLU A 880 37.15 38.84 -31.11
CA GLU A 880 38.56 38.68 -30.70
C GLU A 880 39.43 39.76 -31.35
#